data_AF-A0A3L8PP59-F1
#
_entry.id   AF-A0A3L8PP59-F1
#
_cell.length_a   1.000
_cell.length_b   1.000
_cell.length_c   1.000
_cell.angle_alpha   90.00
_cell.angle_beta   90.00
_cell.angle_gamma   90.00
#
_symmetry.space_group_name_H-M   'P 1'
#
loop_
_entity.id
_entity.type
_entity.pdbx_description
1 polymer ?
#
loop_
_entity_poly.entity_id
_entity_poly.type
_entity_poly.pdbx_seq_one_letter_code
_entity_poly.pdbx_strand_id
1 'polypeptide(L)'
;MRTLRKTAILTSAFAVAVGGASVAGHNPAAATTETTSSTATGHGGAAATEHPLATQAAIDVLDAGGNAVDAAVAASAVQSVVRPFSGGIGGGGYMSIYLAETDEFVVLDHQSTAPASFGPQSFIDQGTGAVHEDDVRASSGPAAAIPGQVKGWEQAVDDYGSGIPFGDLLQPAVEAARGGFTADENLVREISENAERFCIFPATAELYLEPGCVVPQPGTILANPDLADTLELIAQEGSSVFYEGEVADAMVDTINQPQTTAAPPYPILPGNVTAADVAGYEVNERDAISVDYRGYQVHMPPPSSSGGTTVGEALNILEGYDLAAMPAAQVWHYYIEAARHAFVDQQHYLGDDTTFSGSIPVDGLLSQGYADQVRQKITERATTHQLRSPGDPSRFDADPSAAAVPEPAAGRMGVTSDFSAHNDGAAWEQDNAFSSSETGGAGSAISVQDEAGSMIVGSARNAYVRAASAADAMADSEALVRFRLNDIEGDRRLRIWLRADTWERSTSPRNGYGLEISTSDDTVRLIRTRDGNEVHTLETFTHPRSIDWQWLRYSVEGDRLTFRLWNDAEVEPRQSWTGELRDSSVSGTGTMLMSAIELSGGAPSAGGFTVDEVTLTELNPTAMNNPFEGATDGASWDSTGKFTTQHGTGNSKPEVGAGIDVVDEQGRMTLSGEKFSYARAAAEQTELTDSEILVRFKGEPGNDRRLRFWLRADDWNTLAAPSHGYGVEIKTSDDPEADNVQLLRVRDGNSAWAMRGTRVEMDDGWHWLRFSVRGGGIKAKVWADGEAEPLDWTVWRGDEEIPGPGTLKIAAIESTGGASSGGEFLIDQLSVFDHDAAQPESVAAAEPLKLGSGEEEPGQESTIHLSTSDNDGNVVSFTHTLSYIGGNAMVVPGYGFLLNNQLSGRTPDNAPEGHPNAPRPGMRPVSTQAPTIVMKDGEPVMALGSPGGDTIVTTVLQVLVRTLDLGQSLPDALAAPRVAQRNHSLLGFTLIEPEFADTPEYEALRSQHGHELFTTGMTQGIGSMNAIAFLDDGRVQAVAEPTRRGGGSAMVQLPE
;
A
#
# COMPACT_ATOMS: atom_id res chain seq x y z
N MET A 1 16.05 2.90 56.88
CA MET A 1 16.94 3.01 58.07
C MET A 1 17.46 4.44 58.16
N ARG A 2 17.33 5.08 59.33
CA ARG A 2 17.66 6.50 59.59
C ARG A 2 19.16 6.73 59.85
N THR A 3 19.74 7.79 59.29
CA THR A 3 20.90 8.53 59.84
C THR A 3 20.92 9.93 59.20
N LEU A 4 20.43 11.00 59.86
CA LEU A 4 21.06 11.89 60.87
C LEU A 4 21.99 12.99 60.31
N ARG A 5 21.39 14.20 60.16
CA ARG A 5 21.82 15.55 60.61
C ARG A 5 23.22 16.07 60.24
N LYS A 6 23.28 17.33 59.74
CA LYS A 6 23.53 18.52 60.59
C LYS A 6 23.38 19.87 59.86
N THR A 7 22.69 20.76 60.56
CA THR A 7 22.42 22.19 60.33
C THR A 7 23.65 23.07 60.57
N ALA A 8 23.76 24.21 59.86
CA ALA A 8 24.41 25.42 60.37
C ALA A 8 23.70 26.68 59.85
N ILE A 9 23.15 27.46 60.79
CA ILE A 9 22.57 28.80 60.66
C ILE A 9 23.65 29.79 61.13
N LEU A 10 23.83 30.95 60.48
CA LEU A 10 23.86 32.28 61.15
C LEU A 10 24.02 33.50 60.19
N THR A 11 22.99 34.35 60.20
CA THR A 11 22.95 35.83 60.36
C THR A 11 23.61 36.82 59.37
N SER A 12 22.73 37.52 58.64
CA SER A 12 22.41 38.98 58.70
C SER A 12 23.50 40.05 58.47
N ALA A 13 23.26 40.90 57.46
CA ALA A 13 23.29 42.37 57.63
C ALA A 13 22.56 43.10 56.48
N PHE A 14 21.57 43.91 56.86
CA PHE A 14 20.85 44.88 56.04
C PHE A 14 21.72 46.14 55.84
N ALA A 15 21.78 46.69 54.63
CA ALA A 15 22.19 48.07 54.40
C ALA A 15 21.29 48.71 53.33
N VAL A 16 20.47 49.65 53.78
CA VAL A 16 19.62 50.52 52.95
C VAL A 16 20.50 51.58 52.29
N ALA A 17 20.42 51.71 50.97
CA ALA A 17 20.84 52.90 50.25
C ALA A 17 19.69 53.38 49.35
N VAL A 18 19.09 54.50 49.73
CA VAL A 18 18.12 55.25 48.94
C VAL A 18 18.87 56.03 47.86
N GLY A 19 18.55 55.76 46.59
CA GLY A 19 19.01 56.56 45.45
C GLY A 19 17.97 56.49 44.35
N GLY A 20 17.18 57.56 44.20
CA GLY A 20 16.19 57.67 43.14
C GLY A 20 16.84 57.95 41.78
N ALA A 21 16.34 57.30 40.73
CA ALA A 21 16.51 57.72 39.35
C ALA A 21 15.33 57.19 38.50
N SER A 22 14.53 58.16 38.02
CA SER A 22 13.72 58.16 36.78
C SER A 22 13.25 56.81 36.19
N VAL A 23 11.94 56.60 36.25
CA VAL A 23 11.19 55.71 35.35
C VAL A 23 11.32 56.26 33.93
N ALA A 24 12.10 55.58 33.09
CA ALA A 24 12.06 55.75 31.65
C ALA A 24 11.01 54.78 31.08
N GLY A 25 10.03 55.32 30.35
CA GLY A 25 8.98 54.55 29.70
C GLY A 25 9.57 53.53 28.73
N HIS A 26 9.12 52.29 28.84
CA HIS A 26 9.33 51.28 27.82
C HIS A 26 8.47 51.67 26.61
N ASN A 27 9.15 51.84 25.48
CA ASN A 27 8.57 52.11 24.18
C ASN A 27 8.21 50.75 23.55
N PRO A 28 6.93 50.42 23.33
CA PRO A 28 6.55 49.17 22.69
C PRO A 28 6.62 49.37 21.18
N ALA A 29 7.82 49.36 20.61
CA ALA A 29 8.04 49.41 19.17
C ALA A 29 9.48 49.00 18.84
N ALA A 30 9.78 47.72 19.04
CA ALA A 30 10.86 47.05 18.34
C ALA A 30 10.40 45.62 18.11
N ALA A 31 9.86 45.34 16.92
CA ALA A 31 9.67 43.98 16.45
C ALA A 31 11.05 43.32 16.43
N THR A 32 11.33 42.49 17.43
CA THR A 32 12.42 41.53 17.39
C THR A 32 12.10 40.57 16.28
N THR A 33 12.96 40.52 15.26
CA THR A 33 12.96 39.42 14.28
C THR A 33 13.12 38.11 15.05
N GLU A 34 12.02 37.36 15.20
CA GLU A 34 12.02 36.01 15.76
C GLU A 34 13.00 35.17 14.94
N THR A 35 14.07 34.70 15.58
CA THR A 35 15.12 33.94 14.88
C THR A 35 14.70 32.47 14.93
N THR A 36 14.18 31.94 13.83
CA THR A 36 13.81 30.53 13.71
C THR A 36 15.07 29.69 13.50
N SER A 37 15.35 28.76 14.42
CA SER A 37 16.34 27.71 14.20
C SER A 37 15.62 26.39 14.05
N SER A 38 15.81 25.70 12.93
CA SER A 38 15.26 24.36 12.70
C SER A 38 16.04 23.28 13.44
N THR A 39 17.17 23.61 14.06
CA THR A 39 17.97 22.67 14.86
C THR A 39 18.61 23.38 16.04
N ALA A 40 18.60 22.74 17.19
CA ALA A 40 19.33 23.17 18.38
C ALA A 40 20.01 21.96 19.03
N THR A 41 21.20 22.14 19.58
CA THR A 41 21.95 21.08 20.25
C THR A 41 22.56 21.64 21.53
N GLY A 42 22.50 20.87 22.61
CA GLY A 42 23.02 21.27 23.90
C GLY A 42 22.67 20.27 24.99
N HIS A 43 22.50 20.77 26.21
CA HIS A 43 22.07 19.98 27.36
C HIS A 43 20.78 20.55 27.92
N GLY A 44 20.18 19.88 28.90
CA GLY A 44 18.88 20.29 29.40
C GLY A 44 17.76 19.39 28.90
N GLY A 45 16.55 19.90 29.08
CA GLY A 45 15.43 19.57 28.21
C GLY A 45 15.51 20.23 26.84
N ALA A 46 14.61 19.80 25.96
CA ALA A 46 14.54 20.23 24.58
C ALA A 46 13.10 20.28 24.09
N ALA A 47 12.83 21.14 23.10
CA ALA A 47 11.52 21.27 22.47
C ALA A 47 11.66 21.51 20.96
N ALA A 48 10.82 20.83 20.18
CA ALA A 48 10.65 21.05 18.74
C ALA A 48 9.15 21.16 18.40
N THR A 49 8.76 22.25 17.74
CA THR A 49 7.36 22.58 17.43
C THR A 49 7.23 23.28 16.08
N GLU A 50 6.00 23.51 15.59
CA GLU A 50 5.76 24.21 14.32
C GLU A 50 5.83 25.74 14.43
N HIS A 51 5.97 26.31 15.64
CA HIS A 51 6.00 27.75 15.83
C HIS A 51 6.98 28.20 16.93
N PRO A 52 7.78 29.26 16.71
CA PRO A 52 8.74 29.77 17.69
C PRO A 52 8.14 30.09 19.06
N LEU A 53 6.99 30.79 19.11
CA LEU A 53 6.29 31.07 20.37
C LEU A 53 5.94 29.81 21.18
N ALA A 54 5.57 28.71 20.53
CA ALA A 54 5.27 27.46 21.21
C ALA A 54 6.53 26.77 21.72
N THR A 55 7.61 26.83 20.94
CA THR A 55 8.92 26.32 21.37
C THR A 55 9.42 27.09 22.59
N GLN A 56 9.29 28.43 22.57
CA GLN A 56 9.69 29.27 23.67
C GLN A 56 8.87 28.99 24.94
N ALA A 57 7.55 28.82 24.81
CA ALA A 57 6.70 28.47 25.95
C ALA A 57 7.11 27.14 26.59
N ALA A 58 7.46 26.12 25.81
CA ALA A 58 8.00 24.87 26.33
C ALA A 58 9.33 25.09 27.08
N ILE A 59 10.27 25.84 26.50
CA ILE A 59 11.56 26.13 27.15
C ILE A 59 11.38 26.93 28.44
N ASP A 60 10.49 27.92 28.45
CA ASP A 60 10.21 28.74 29.64
C ASP A 60 9.64 27.89 30.78
N VAL A 61 8.79 26.91 30.46
CA VAL A 61 8.27 25.93 31.44
C VAL A 61 9.38 25.03 31.97
N LEU A 62 10.22 24.49 31.09
CA LEU A 62 11.37 23.69 31.52
C LEU A 62 12.34 24.50 32.39
N ASP A 63 12.58 25.77 32.06
CA ASP A 63 13.45 26.69 32.83
C ASP A 63 12.84 27.07 34.19
N ALA A 64 11.51 27.06 34.29
CA ALA A 64 10.78 27.22 35.53
C ALA A 64 10.77 25.95 36.41
N GLY A 65 11.35 24.85 35.93
CA GLY A 65 11.42 23.56 36.63
C GLY A 65 10.28 22.60 36.30
N GLY A 66 9.54 22.86 35.22
CA GLY A 66 8.58 21.94 34.64
C GLY A 66 9.24 20.72 34.01
N ASN A 67 8.48 19.63 33.86
CA ASN A 67 8.93 18.44 33.16
C ASN A 67 8.50 18.45 31.68
N ALA A 68 8.83 17.39 30.94
CA ALA A 68 8.49 17.29 29.51
C ALA A 68 6.97 17.33 29.25
N VAL A 69 6.15 16.78 30.15
CA VAL A 69 4.68 16.81 30.04
C VAL A 69 4.14 18.22 30.19
N ASP A 70 4.60 18.96 31.20
CA ASP A 70 4.23 20.37 31.39
C ASP A 70 4.60 21.21 30.16
N ALA A 71 5.80 21.00 29.63
CA ALA A 71 6.31 21.69 28.46
C ALA A 71 5.50 21.37 27.18
N ALA A 72 5.12 20.10 26.99
CA ALA A 72 4.29 19.66 25.88
C ALA A 72 2.90 20.31 25.90
N VAL A 73 2.28 20.40 27.09
CA VAL A 73 0.96 21.04 27.27
C VAL A 73 1.03 22.55 26.99
N ALA A 74 2.03 23.25 27.54
CA ALA A 74 2.22 24.67 27.26
C ALA A 74 2.47 24.96 25.76
N ALA A 75 3.31 24.15 25.10
CA ALA A 75 3.53 24.26 23.66
C ALA A 75 2.24 24.02 22.86
N SER A 76 1.48 22.97 23.18
CA SER A 76 0.22 22.65 22.49
C SER A 76 -0.85 23.73 22.69
N ALA A 77 -0.95 24.31 23.89
CA ALA A 77 -1.83 25.44 24.17
C ALA A 77 -1.48 26.66 23.31
N VAL A 78 -0.20 27.01 23.19
CA VAL A 78 0.24 28.11 22.31
C VAL A 78 -0.02 27.79 20.84
N GLN A 79 0.26 26.56 20.38
CA GLN A 79 -0.03 26.14 19.00
C GLN A 79 -1.52 26.19 18.66
N SER A 80 -2.42 26.01 19.64
CA SER A 80 -3.86 26.20 19.46
C SER A 80 -4.25 27.64 19.09
N VAL A 81 -3.35 28.61 19.34
CA VAL A 81 -3.52 30.02 18.98
C VAL A 81 -2.80 30.35 17.67
N VAL A 82 -1.54 29.92 17.53
CA VAL A 82 -0.66 30.34 16.42
C VAL A 82 -0.71 29.42 15.18
N ARG A 83 -1.28 28.23 15.33
CA ARG A 83 -1.55 27.24 14.27
C ARG A 83 -3.02 26.74 14.33
N PRO A 84 -4.02 27.64 14.40
CA PRO A 84 -5.38 27.29 14.80
C PRO A 84 -6.13 26.37 13.84
N PHE A 85 -5.62 26.19 12.61
CA PHE A 85 -6.27 25.38 11.57
C PHE A 85 -5.83 23.91 11.58
N SER A 86 -4.68 23.62 12.17
CA SER A 86 -4.07 22.29 12.10
C SER A 86 -4.36 21.47 13.35
N GLY A 87 -4.56 22.13 14.50
CA GLY A 87 -4.88 21.54 15.79
C GLY A 87 -5.32 22.64 16.77
N GLY A 88 -6.08 22.27 17.81
CA GLY A 88 -6.56 23.23 18.80
C GLY A 88 -7.49 22.60 19.84
N ILE A 89 -8.02 23.41 20.75
CA ILE A 89 -8.92 22.94 21.83
C ILE A 89 -10.21 22.28 21.32
N GLY A 90 -10.63 22.56 20.09
CA GLY A 90 -11.75 21.89 19.42
C GLY A 90 -11.39 20.59 18.71
N GLY A 91 -10.19 20.04 18.92
CA GLY A 91 -9.69 18.81 18.31
C GLY A 91 -9.41 17.66 19.28
N GLY A 92 -8.61 16.70 18.83
CA GLY A 92 -8.17 15.52 19.56
C GLY A 92 -6.87 14.94 19.02
N GLY A 93 -6.33 13.91 19.67
CA GLY A 93 -5.04 13.34 19.29
C GLY A 93 -4.49 12.32 20.29
N TYR A 94 -3.17 12.10 20.21
CA TYR A 94 -2.45 11.13 21.03
C TYR A 94 -1.18 11.75 21.59
N MET A 95 -0.92 11.53 22.89
CA MET A 95 0.31 11.89 23.57
C MET A 95 1.03 10.62 24.03
N SER A 96 2.16 10.30 23.40
CA SER A 96 3.05 9.21 23.81
C SER A 96 4.07 9.78 24.80
N ILE A 97 4.13 9.20 26.00
CA ILE A 97 4.95 9.65 27.12
C ILE A 97 5.87 8.50 27.53
N TYR A 98 7.17 8.78 27.63
CA TYR A 98 8.11 7.93 28.34
C TYR A 98 8.47 8.58 29.67
N LEU A 99 8.30 7.83 30.77
CA LEU A 99 8.64 8.25 32.13
C LEU A 99 9.91 7.55 32.58
N ALA A 100 11.01 8.30 32.70
CA ALA A 100 12.32 7.72 33.00
C ALA A 100 12.45 7.19 34.43
N GLU A 101 11.71 7.77 35.40
CA GLU A 101 11.77 7.31 36.79
C GLU A 101 11.17 5.90 36.96
N THR A 102 10.10 5.60 36.22
CA THR A 102 9.35 4.34 36.31
C THR A 102 9.68 3.36 35.20
N ASP A 103 10.38 3.80 34.15
CA ASP A 103 10.64 3.05 32.92
C ASP A 103 9.33 2.58 32.25
N GLU A 104 8.42 3.54 32.07
CA GLU A 104 7.03 3.29 31.63
C GLU A 104 6.69 4.08 30.36
N PHE A 105 5.94 3.43 29.47
CA PHE A 105 5.40 4.04 28.25
C PHE A 105 3.89 4.15 28.36
N VAL A 106 3.41 5.38 28.37
CA VAL A 106 1.98 5.70 28.46
C VAL A 106 1.54 6.40 27.19
N VAL A 107 0.37 6.05 26.69
CA VAL A 107 -0.31 6.76 25.61
C VAL A 107 -1.63 7.30 26.14
N LEU A 108 -1.76 8.63 26.12
CA LEU A 108 -3.05 9.29 26.34
C LEU A 108 -3.75 9.45 25.00
N ASP A 109 -4.71 8.57 24.73
CA ASP A 109 -5.66 8.67 23.62
C ASP A 109 -6.79 9.63 24.01
N HIS A 110 -6.59 10.89 23.62
CA HIS A 110 -7.57 11.96 23.75
C HIS A 110 -8.17 12.30 22.37
N GLN A 111 -8.35 11.30 21.52
CA GLN A 111 -9.02 11.47 20.24
C GLN A 111 -10.49 11.86 20.44
N SER A 112 -11.01 12.66 19.51
CA SER A 112 -12.41 13.10 19.55
C SER A 112 -13.38 11.92 19.37
N THR A 113 -14.52 11.95 20.05
CA THR A 113 -15.52 10.86 20.02
C THR A 113 -16.79 11.26 19.27
N ALA A 114 -17.43 10.29 18.63
CA ALA A 114 -18.71 10.50 17.95
C ALA A 114 -19.87 10.64 18.97
N PRO A 115 -20.85 11.53 18.75
CA PRO A 115 -22.04 11.61 19.60
C PRO A 115 -22.88 10.34 19.50
N ALA A 116 -23.78 10.13 20.46
CA ALA A 116 -24.69 8.98 20.47
C ALA A 116 -25.62 8.89 19.24
N SER A 117 -25.82 10.02 18.54
CA SER A 117 -26.63 10.09 17.33
C SER A 117 -25.90 9.68 16.05
N PHE A 118 -24.56 9.51 16.09
CA PHE A 118 -23.77 9.24 14.90
C PHE A 118 -23.92 7.80 14.42
N GLY A 119 -23.98 7.59 13.10
CA GLY A 119 -24.09 6.27 12.52
C GLY A 119 -24.16 6.28 10.99
N PRO A 120 -24.47 5.13 10.36
CA PRO A 120 -24.36 4.97 8.89
C PRO A 120 -25.29 5.87 8.06
N GLN A 121 -26.19 6.62 8.69
CA GLN A 121 -27.12 7.53 8.03
C GLN A 121 -26.75 9.01 8.23
N SER A 122 -25.68 9.31 8.98
CA SER A 122 -25.31 10.68 9.35
C SER A 122 -24.92 11.56 8.16
N PHE A 123 -24.45 10.97 7.06
CA PHE A 123 -24.08 11.68 5.82
C PHE A 123 -24.93 11.29 4.61
N ILE A 124 -26.06 10.60 4.82
CA ILE A 124 -26.96 10.17 3.75
C ILE A 124 -28.12 11.15 3.60
N ASP A 125 -28.28 11.68 2.39
CA ASP A 125 -29.44 12.48 2.02
C ASP A 125 -30.69 11.59 2.02
N GLN A 126 -31.63 11.86 2.92
CA GLN A 126 -32.83 11.05 3.10
C GLN A 126 -33.83 11.15 1.93
N GLY A 127 -33.71 12.17 1.08
CA GLY A 127 -34.54 12.37 -0.10
C GLY A 127 -34.03 11.62 -1.33
N THR A 128 -32.70 11.55 -1.51
CA THR A 128 -32.07 10.91 -2.67
C THR A 128 -31.50 9.52 -2.38
N GLY A 129 -31.19 9.23 -1.11
CA GLY A 129 -30.47 8.02 -0.69
C GLY A 129 -28.98 8.05 -1.00
N ALA A 130 -28.46 9.15 -1.55
CA ALA A 130 -27.05 9.31 -1.87
C ALA A 130 -26.26 9.89 -0.68
N VAL A 131 -24.96 9.64 -0.66
CA VAL A 131 -24.03 10.30 0.25
C VAL A 131 -23.95 11.79 -0.13
N HIS A 132 -23.95 12.69 0.86
CA HIS A 132 -23.73 14.12 0.62
C HIS A 132 -22.32 14.37 0.05
N GLU A 133 -22.20 15.38 -0.81
CA GLU A 133 -20.91 15.85 -1.34
C GLU A 133 -19.95 16.27 -0.21
N ASP A 134 -18.64 16.19 -0.47
CA ASP A 134 -17.62 16.37 0.58
C ASP A 134 -17.71 17.73 1.29
N ASP A 135 -17.88 18.81 0.53
CA ASP A 135 -18.05 20.17 1.07
C ASP A 135 -19.19 20.28 2.10
N VAL A 136 -20.30 19.59 1.83
CA VAL A 136 -21.47 19.54 2.73
C VAL A 136 -21.11 18.76 3.97
N ARG A 137 -20.51 17.58 3.83
CA ARG A 137 -20.16 16.73 4.97
C ARG A 137 -19.12 17.41 5.86
N ALA A 138 -18.05 17.93 5.27
CA ALA A 138 -16.92 18.51 5.99
C ALA A 138 -17.28 19.77 6.77
N SER A 139 -18.23 20.58 6.29
CA SER A 139 -18.56 21.89 6.86
C SER A 139 -19.83 21.90 7.72
N SER A 140 -20.42 20.74 8.00
CA SER A 140 -21.72 20.65 8.69
C SER A 140 -21.61 20.12 10.12
N GLY A 141 -22.67 20.31 10.91
CA GLY A 141 -22.75 19.83 12.29
C GLY A 141 -22.47 18.33 12.47
N PRO A 142 -22.98 17.41 11.62
CA PRO A 142 -22.68 15.98 11.74
C PRO A 142 -21.20 15.60 11.57
N ALA A 143 -20.35 16.50 11.07
CA ALA A 143 -18.91 16.28 10.95
C ALA A 143 -18.16 16.38 12.29
N ALA A 144 -18.72 17.15 13.24
CA ALA A 144 -18.06 17.48 14.49
C ALA A 144 -18.11 16.30 15.47
N ALA A 145 -16.93 15.86 15.92
CA ALA A 145 -16.78 14.98 17.06
C ALA A 145 -16.57 15.81 18.34
N ILE A 146 -16.86 15.21 19.50
CA ILE A 146 -16.67 15.84 20.81
C ILE A 146 -15.16 15.99 21.06
N PRO A 147 -14.63 17.21 21.24
CA PRO A 147 -13.19 17.44 21.35
C PRO A 147 -12.57 16.86 22.63
N GLY A 148 -11.39 16.24 22.48
CA GLY A 148 -10.67 15.64 23.61
C GLY A 148 -9.52 16.45 24.17
N GLN A 149 -9.10 17.49 23.45
CA GLN A 149 -7.80 18.12 23.68
C GLN A 149 -7.61 18.68 25.10
N VAL A 150 -8.61 19.40 25.63
CA VAL A 150 -8.51 20.08 26.93
C VAL A 150 -8.45 19.08 28.07
N LYS A 151 -9.29 18.02 28.03
CA LYS A 151 -9.25 16.96 29.05
C LYS A 151 -7.95 16.16 28.98
N GLY A 152 -7.44 15.91 27.77
CA GLY A 152 -6.14 15.28 27.55
C GLY A 152 -4.98 16.05 28.19
N TRP A 153 -4.97 17.38 28.06
CA TRP A 153 -3.97 18.23 28.72
C TRP A 153 -4.08 18.22 30.24
N GLU A 154 -5.29 18.40 30.78
CA GLU A 154 -5.49 18.42 32.23
C GLU A 154 -5.09 17.08 32.85
N GLN A 155 -5.54 15.96 32.27
CA GLN A 155 -5.17 14.62 32.76
C GLN A 155 -3.65 14.38 32.67
N ALA A 156 -3.00 14.78 31.58
CA ALA A 156 -1.55 14.64 31.45
C ALA A 156 -0.80 15.38 32.57
N VAL A 157 -1.21 16.60 32.90
CA VAL A 157 -0.60 17.40 33.97
C VAL A 157 -0.91 16.84 35.35
N ASP A 158 -2.15 16.41 35.58
CA ASP A 158 -2.58 15.85 36.87
C ASP A 158 -1.87 14.53 37.20
N ASP A 159 -1.72 13.65 36.19
CA ASP A 159 -1.15 12.32 36.38
C ASP A 159 0.39 12.33 36.25
N TYR A 160 0.95 13.16 35.36
CA TYR A 160 2.36 13.09 34.97
C TYR A 160 3.11 14.43 35.02
N GLY A 161 2.49 15.54 35.43
CA GLY A 161 3.14 16.85 35.52
C GLY A 161 4.08 17.00 36.72
N SER A 162 4.91 18.04 36.73
CA SER A 162 5.87 18.33 37.82
C SER A 162 5.25 19.03 39.03
N GLY A 163 3.94 19.31 38.99
CA GLY A 163 3.21 20.09 40.00
C GLY A 163 3.10 21.58 39.70
N ILE A 164 3.46 22.03 38.49
CA ILE A 164 3.06 23.34 37.99
C ILE A 164 1.53 23.34 37.79
N PRO A 165 0.80 24.35 38.30
CA PRO A 165 -0.66 24.40 38.12
C PRO A 165 -1.04 24.42 36.62
N PHE A 166 -2.02 23.61 36.23
CA PHE A 166 -2.52 23.55 34.85
C PHE A 166 -2.82 24.92 34.25
N GLY A 167 -3.46 25.81 35.01
CA GLY A 167 -3.77 27.17 34.56
C GLY A 167 -2.56 28.07 34.30
N ASP A 168 -1.41 27.80 34.93
CA ASP A 168 -0.16 28.53 34.69
C ASP A 168 0.45 28.13 33.33
N LEU A 169 0.30 26.86 32.93
CA LEU A 169 0.78 26.34 31.64
C LEU A 169 -0.01 26.93 30.45
N LEU A 170 -1.25 27.38 30.68
CA LEU A 170 -2.09 28.00 29.65
C LEU A 170 -1.81 29.51 29.46
N GLN A 171 -1.14 30.17 30.42
CA GLN A 171 -0.92 31.62 30.36
C GLN A 171 -0.21 32.12 29.09
N PRO A 172 0.86 31.45 28.60
CA PRO A 172 1.49 31.87 27.35
C PRO A 172 0.52 31.89 26.16
N ALA A 173 -0.43 30.96 26.12
CA ALA A 173 -1.46 30.91 25.09
C ALA A 173 -2.50 32.04 25.27
N VAL A 174 -2.92 32.32 26.51
CA VAL A 174 -3.80 33.46 26.82
C VAL A 174 -3.17 34.78 26.37
N GLU A 175 -1.89 34.98 26.67
CA GLU A 175 -1.14 36.17 26.29
C GLU A 175 -1.00 36.30 24.76
N ALA A 176 -0.65 35.22 24.07
CA ALA A 176 -0.55 35.20 22.60
C ALA A 176 -1.91 35.47 21.94
N ALA A 177 -3.00 34.90 22.45
CA ALA A 177 -4.34 35.08 21.91
C ALA A 177 -4.84 36.53 22.12
N ARG A 178 -4.61 37.12 23.30
CA ARG A 178 -5.07 38.47 23.63
C ARG A 178 -4.20 39.56 23.00
N GLY A 179 -2.88 39.40 23.04
CA GLY A 179 -1.90 40.33 22.50
C GLY A 179 -1.79 40.27 20.97
N GLY A 180 -2.13 39.11 20.41
CA GLY A 180 -1.99 38.78 19.01
C GLY A 180 -0.58 38.37 18.61
N PHE A 181 -0.47 37.72 17.45
CA PHE A 181 0.77 37.22 16.89
C PHE A 181 0.85 37.54 15.39
N THR A 182 2.05 37.48 14.81
CA THR A 182 2.26 37.78 13.40
C THR A 182 1.88 36.57 12.55
N ALA A 183 0.93 36.73 11.64
CA ALA A 183 0.57 35.70 10.67
C ALA A 183 1.70 35.51 9.65
N ASP A 184 2.33 34.34 9.64
CA ASP A 184 3.35 33.98 8.66
C ASP A 184 2.74 33.55 7.31
N GLU A 185 3.62 33.27 6.33
CA GLU A 185 3.20 32.85 4.99
C GLU A 185 2.39 31.55 5.00
N ASN A 186 2.72 30.61 5.91
CA ASN A 186 2.02 29.34 6.01
C ASN A 186 0.59 29.54 6.52
N LEU A 187 0.41 30.31 7.59
CA LEU A 187 -0.90 30.59 8.14
C LEU A 187 -1.78 31.32 7.11
N VAL A 188 -1.23 32.31 6.41
CA VAL A 188 -1.98 33.04 5.37
C VAL A 188 -2.32 32.14 4.18
N ARG A 189 -1.44 31.22 3.80
CA ARG A 189 -1.75 30.18 2.79
C ARG A 189 -2.95 29.34 3.24
N GLU A 190 -2.96 28.84 4.47
CA GLU A 190 -4.06 28.05 5.03
C GLU A 190 -5.38 28.83 5.08
N ILE A 191 -5.34 30.13 5.42
CA ILE A 191 -6.51 31.02 5.33
C ILE A 191 -6.97 31.14 3.88
N SER A 192 -6.04 31.33 2.94
CA SER A 192 -6.36 31.51 1.53
C SER A 192 -7.02 30.28 0.93
N GLU A 193 -6.51 29.09 1.24
CA GLU A 193 -7.05 27.81 0.76
C GLU A 193 -8.45 27.53 1.31
N ASN A 194 -8.83 28.15 2.44
CA ASN A 194 -10.13 27.96 3.09
C ASN A 194 -11.03 29.21 3.07
N ALA A 195 -10.63 30.28 2.37
CA ALA A 195 -11.31 31.57 2.46
C ALA A 195 -12.79 31.51 2.07
N GLU A 196 -13.12 30.74 1.02
CA GLU A 196 -14.51 30.55 0.59
C GLU A 196 -15.34 29.82 1.66
N ARG A 197 -14.77 28.78 2.28
CA ARG A 197 -15.41 28.01 3.37
C ARG A 197 -15.56 28.85 4.63
N PHE A 198 -14.54 29.61 5.01
CA PHE A 198 -14.56 30.52 6.16
C PHE A 198 -15.58 31.65 5.99
N CYS A 199 -15.75 32.16 4.77
CA CYS A 199 -16.73 33.20 4.45
C CYS A 199 -18.19 32.75 4.69
N ILE A 200 -18.45 31.45 4.77
CA ILE A 200 -19.79 30.91 5.09
C ILE A 200 -20.19 31.26 6.53
N PHE A 201 -19.24 31.30 7.46
CA PHE A 201 -19.50 31.40 8.90
C PHE A 201 -19.08 32.78 9.42
N PRO A 202 -20.02 33.64 9.87
CA PRO A 202 -19.70 35.01 10.27
C PRO A 202 -18.62 35.14 11.35
N ALA A 203 -18.64 34.28 12.38
CA ALA A 203 -17.63 34.30 13.45
C ALA A 203 -16.22 33.95 12.92
N THR A 204 -16.13 32.97 12.01
CA THR A 204 -14.88 32.57 11.38
C THR A 204 -14.35 33.65 10.45
N ALA A 205 -15.21 34.24 9.63
CA ALA A 205 -14.86 35.34 8.74
C ALA A 205 -14.39 36.58 9.52
N GLU A 206 -15.03 36.92 10.64
CA GLU A 206 -14.62 38.05 11.50
C GLU A 206 -13.22 37.83 12.11
N LEU A 207 -12.88 36.59 12.45
CA LEU A 207 -11.61 36.26 13.10
C LEU A 207 -10.43 36.16 12.12
N TYR A 208 -10.64 35.56 10.95
CA TYR A 208 -9.55 35.18 10.04
C TYR A 208 -9.54 35.92 8.70
N LEU A 209 -10.60 36.66 8.34
CA LEU A 209 -10.70 37.39 7.08
C LEU A 209 -10.88 38.90 7.31
N GLU A 210 -10.38 39.69 6.35
CA GLU A 210 -10.69 41.11 6.27
C GLU A 210 -12.12 41.34 5.74
N PRO A 211 -12.73 42.51 6.00
CA PRO A 211 -14.08 42.83 5.56
C PRO A 211 -14.30 42.57 4.07
N GLY A 212 -15.38 41.83 3.76
CA GLY A 212 -15.66 41.37 2.40
C GLY A 212 -15.03 40.02 2.04
N CYS A 213 -14.64 39.22 3.05
CA CYS A 213 -14.02 37.91 2.89
C CYS A 213 -12.68 37.98 2.13
N VAL A 214 -11.87 38.98 2.48
CA VAL A 214 -10.56 39.20 1.88
C VAL A 214 -9.49 38.52 2.73
N VAL A 215 -8.58 37.79 2.09
CA VAL A 215 -7.47 37.11 2.79
C VAL A 215 -6.47 38.14 3.31
N PRO A 216 -6.09 38.10 4.60
CA PRO A 216 -5.09 39.00 5.16
C PRO A 216 -3.71 38.78 4.52
N GLN A 217 -2.86 39.78 4.51
CA GLN A 217 -1.48 39.63 4.02
C GLN A 217 -0.56 39.02 5.08
N PRO A 218 0.50 38.28 4.70
CA PRO A 218 1.55 37.87 5.63
C PRO A 218 2.13 39.09 6.36
N GLY A 219 2.38 38.93 7.66
CA GLY A 219 2.78 40.03 8.55
C GLY A 219 1.63 40.74 9.27
N THR A 220 0.37 40.41 8.94
CA THR A 220 -0.80 40.89 9.70
C THR A 220 -0.76 40.37 11.13
N ILE A 221 -1.08 41.21 12.12
CA ILE A 221 -1.26 40.77 13.50
C ILE A 221 -2.67 40.22 13.67
N LEU A 222 -2.78 38.94 13.99
CA LEU A 222 -4.05 38.28 14.33
C LEU A 222 -4.16 38.16 15.85
N ALA A 223 -5.32 38.53 16.39
CA ALA A 223 -5.64 38.41 17.81
C ALA A 223 -6.99 37.71 17.96
N ASN A 224 -7.13 36.92 19.01
CA ASN A 224 -8.32 36.14 19.32
C ASN A 224 -8.69 36.33 20.80
N PRO A 225 -9.27 37.48 21.18
CA PRO A 225 -9.62 37.77 22.57
C PRO A 225 -10.65 36.78 23.14
N ASP A 226 -11.57 36.27 22.32
CA ASP A 226 -12.56 35.28 22.74
C ASP A 226 -11.90 33.95 23.14
N LEU A 227 -10.91 33.48 22.38
CA LEU A 227 -10.11 32.31 22.77
C LEU A 227 -9.26 32.59 24.01
N ALA A 228 -8.71 33.80 24.16
CA ALA A 228 -7.98 34.18 25.35
C ALA A 228 -8.85 34.11 26.61
N ASP A 229 -10.07 34.66 26.54
CA ASP A 229 -11.04 34.61 27.64
C ASP A 229 -11.47 33.15 27.93
N THR A 230 -11.62 32.31 26.89
CA THR A 230 -11.93 30.88 27.04
C THR A 230 -10.79 30.10 27.72
N LEU A 231 -9.55 30.30 27.28
CA LEU A 231 -8.37 29.68 27.90
C LEU A 231 -8.18 30.15 29.33
N GLU A 232 -8.48 31.42 29.62
CA GLU A 232 -8.41 31.97 30.98
C GLU A 232 -9.51 31.39 31.88
N LEU A 233 -10.71 31.13 31.36
CA LEU A 233 -11.75 30.41 32.08
C LEU A 233 -11.34 28.96 32.40
N ILE A 234 -10.79 28.25 31.41
CA ILE A 234 -10.25 26.89 31.60
C ILE A 234 -9.12 26.91 32.65
N ALA A 235 -8.22 27.89 32.58
CA ALA A 235 -7.13 28.03 33.55
C ALA A 235 -7.63 28.26 35.00
N GLN A 236 -8.79 28.88 35.17
CA GLN A 236 -9.36 29.20 36.48
C GLN A 236 -10.22 28.07 37.06
N GLU A 237 -10.98 27.38 36.20
CA GLU A 237 -12.01 26.42 36.63
C GLU A 237 -11.69 24.96 36.27
N GLY A 238 -10.61 24.71 35.53
CA GLY A 238 -10.21 23.39 35.04
C GLY A 238 -10.93 23.01 33.74
N SER A 239 -10.71 21.79 33.25
CA SER A 239 -11.31 21.34 31.98
C SER A 239 -12.84 21.26 32.03
N SER A 240 -13.43 21.13 33.23
CA SER A 240 -14.88 20.92 33.38
C SER A 240 -15.71 22.00 32.70
N VAL A 241 -15.28 23.27 32.66
CA VAL A 241 -16.04 24.34 31.98
C VAL A 241 -16.19 24.12 30.47
N PHE A 242 -15.26 23.37 29.86
CA PHE A 242 -15.28 23.04 28.45
C PHE A 242 -16.28 21.91 28.14
N TYR A 243 -16.53 21.03 29.12
CA TYR A 243 -17.39 19.86 28.97
C TYR A 243 -18.77 20.00 29.66
N GLU A 244 -18.87 20.93 30.61
CA GLU A 244 -20.04 21.23 31.41
C GLU A 244 -20.17 22.76 31.56
N GLY A 245 -21.32 23.33 31.22
CA GLY A 245 -21.57 24.78 31.39
C GLY A 245 -21.48 25.58 30.10
N GLU A 246 -21.07 26.84 30.19
CA GLU A 246 -21.33 27.83 29.13
C GLU A 246 -20.56 27.60 27.83
N VAL A 247 -19.33 27.07 27.91
CA VAL A 247 -18.54 26.70 26.71
C VAL A 247 -19.16 25.47 26.03
N ALA A 248 -19.57 24.47 26.83
CA ALA A 248 -20.21 23.26 26.34
C ALA A 248 -21.57 23.56 25.68
N ASP A 249 -22.39 24.41 26.30
CA ASP A 249 -23.67 24.85 25.74
C ASP A 249 -23.48 25.57 24.40
N ALA A 250 -22.49 26.47 24.31
CA ALA A 250 -22.19 27.19 23.07
C ALA A 250 -21.66 26.27 21.96
N MET A 251 -20.86 25.27 22.31
CA MET A 251 -20.39 24.24 21.39
C MET A 251 -21.57 23.44 20.81
N VAL A 252 -22.45 22.95 21.69
CA VAL A 252 -23.67 22.20 21.31
C VAL A 252 -24.57 23.05 20.41
N ASP A 253 -24.80 24.31 20.77
CA ASP A 253 -25.59 25.25 19.98
C ASP A 253 -24.97 25.51 18.61
N THR A 254 -23.64 25.68 18.54
CA THR A 254 -22.93 25.90 17.27
C THR A 254 -23.07 24.68 16.34
N ILE A 255 -22.90 23.46 16.86
CA ILE A 255 -23.00 22.22 16.08
C ILE A 255 -24.43 21.98 15.61
N ASN A 256 -25.43 22.17 16.48
CA ASN A 256 -26.82 21.87 16.17
C ASN A 256 -27.55 22.98 15.42
N GLN A 257 -27.08 24.23 15.54
CA GLN A 257 -27.65 25.41 14.90
C GLN A 257 -26.56 26.27 14.25
N PRO A 258 -25.86 25.77 13.21
CA PRO A 258 -24.78 26.51 12.55
C PRO A 258 -25.24 27.89 12.06
N GLN A 259 -24.49 28.93 12.42
CA GLN A 259 -24.74 30.29 11.95
C GLN A 259 -24.02 30.52 10.62
N THR A 260 -24.78 30.75 9.55
CA THR A 260 -24.23 30.94 8.21
C THR A 260 -24.58 32.30 7.62
N THR A 261 -23.92 32.67 6.53
CA THR A 261 -24.40 33.72 5.62
C THR A 261 -25.79 33.38 5.07
N ALA A 262 -26.49 34.40 4.55
CA ALA A 262 -27.88 34.25 4.10
C ALA A 262 -28.07 33.30 2.89
N ALA A 263 -27.02 33.03 2.13
CA ALA A 263 -27.03 32.19 0.95
C ALA A 263 -25.68 31.48 0.78
N PRO A 264 -25.39 30.42 1.56
CA PRO A 264 -24.17 29.66 1.42
C PRO A 264 -24.13 28.93 0.05
N PRO A 265 -22.95 28.63 -0.50
CA PRO A 265 -22.79 27.97 -1.81
C PRO A 265 -23.32 26.54 -1.83
N TYR A 266 -23.41 25.89 -0.67
CA TYR A 266 -23.96 24.54 -0.46
C TYR A 266 -24.70 24.48 0.89
N PRO A 267 -25.59 23.49 1.11
CA PRO A 267 -26.32 23.37 2.37
C PRO A 267 -25.39 23.06 3.54
N ILE A 268 -25.65 23.68 4.68
CA ILE A 268 -25.02 23.35 5.96
C ILE A 268 -26.05 22.62 6.82
N LEU A 269 -25.73 21.38 7.20
CA LEU A 269 -26.63 20.50 7.93
C LEU A 269 -26.49 20.73 9.45
N PRO A 270 -27.59 20.75 10.21
CA PRO A 270 -27.53 20.77 11.66
C PRO A 270 -27.02 19.42 12.20
N GLY A 271 -26.20 19.48 13.25
CA GLY A 271 -25.81 18.30 14.02
C GLY A 271 -26.93 17.81 14.95
N ASN A 272 -26.60 16.81 15.76
CA ASN A 272 -27.48 16.29 16.81
C ASN A 272 -26.67 15.87 18.05
N VAL A 273 -25.82 16.77 18.53
CA VAL A 273 -25.02 16.58 19.74
C VAL A 273 -25.82 17.00 20.96
N THR A 274 -25.76 16.24 22.04
CA THR A 274 -26.41 16.57 23.30
C THR A 274 -25.38 17.00 24.34
N ALA A 275 -25.81 17.76 25.36
CA ALA A 275 -24.95 18.09 26.50
C ALA A 275 -24.42 16.82 27.22
N ALA A 276 -25.15 15.71 27.16
CA ALA A 276 -24.70 14.44 27.72
C ALA A 276 -23.58 13.78 26.90
N ASP A 277 -23.56 13.98 25.57
CA ASP A 277 -22.43 13.52 24.73
C ASP A 277 -21.15 14.28 25.10
N VAL A 278 -21.25 15.59 25.30
CA VAL A 278 -20.10 16.44 25.65
C VAL A 278 -19.61 16.14 27.07
N ALA A 279 -20.50 16.13 28.07
CA ALA A 279 -20.15 15.85 29.46
C ALA A 279 -19.63 14.41 29.68
N GLY A 280 -20.03 13.47 28.82
CA GLY A 280 -19.62 12.07 28.89
C GLY A 280 -18.25 11.77 28.27
N TYR A 281 -17.53 12.76 27.73
CA TYR A 281 -16.22 12.54 27.12
C TYR A 281 -15.17 12.07 28.14
N GLU A 282 -14.36 11.08 27.76
CA GLU A 282 -13.24 10.56 28.58
C GLU A 282 -12.01 10.33 27.70
N VAL A 283 -10.82 10.54 28.30
CA VAL A 283 -9.52 10.21 27.72
C VAL A 283 -9.22 8.75 28.06
N ASN A 284 -8.66 8.00 27.11
CA ASN A 284 -8.20 6.65 27.38
C ASN A 284 -6.70 6.67 27.67
N GLU A 285 -6.30 6.21 28.84
CA GLU A 285 -4.91 5.84 29.09
C GLU A 285 -4.65 4.42 28.60
N ARG A 286 -3.59 4.22 27.81
CA ARG A 286 -3.30 2.96 27.12
C ARG A 286 -1.79 2.69 27.17
N ASP A 287 -1.43 1.41 27.19
CA ASP A 287 -0.05 0.99 26.92
C ASP A 287 0.30 1.28 25.45
N ALA A 288 1.55 1.67 25.20
CA ALA A 288 2.06 1.77 23.83
C ALA A 288 2.19 0.38 23.18
N ILE A 289 1.92 0.28 21.88
CA ILE A 289 2.38 -0.85 21.08
C ILE A 289 3.87 -0.68 20.76
N SER A 290 4.58 -1.78 20.58
CA SER A 290 6.01 -1.78 20.30
C SER A 290 6.42 -2.81 19.28
N VAL A 291 7.40 -2.47 18.44
CA VAL A 291 8.12 -3.44 17.60
C VAL A 291 9.61 -3.39 17.88
N ASP A 292 10.27 -4.54 17.86
CA ASP A 292 11.72 -4.64 17.80
C ASP A 292 12.16 -4.47 16.34
N TYR A 293 13.12 -3.57 16.09
CA TYR A 293 13.66 -3.33 14.76
C TYR A 293 15.17 -3.13 14.85
N ARG A 294 15.95 -4.15 14.45
CA ARG A 294 17.43 -4.10 14.40
C ARG A 294 18.11 -3.67 15.71
N GLY A 295 17.56 -4.10 16.84
CA GLY A 295 18.04 -3.77 18.18
C GLY A 295 17.52 -2.44 18.75
N TYR A 296 16.63 -1.76 18.05
CA TYR A 296 15.82 -0.65 18.57
C TYR A 296 14.44 -1.16 18.98
N GLN A 297 13.82 -0.53 19.97
CA GLN A 297 12.40 -0.71 20.29
C GLN A 297 11.64 0.55 19.90
N VAL A 298 10.62 0.42 19.05
CA VAL A 298 9.85 1.55 18.52
C VAL A 298 8.46 1.53 19.15
N HIS A 299 8.19 2.48 20.05
CA HIS A 299 6.94 2.61 20.80
C HIS A 299 6.01 3.63 20.14
N MET A 300 4.74 3.24 19.95
CA MET A 300 3.74 4.02 19.22
C MET A 300 2.34 3.83 19.84
N PRO A 301 1.36 4.69 19.52
CA PRO A 301 -0.02 4.54 19.99
C PRO A 301 -0.70 3.26 19.47
N PRO A 302 -1.49 2.56 20.31
CA PRO A 302 -2.39 1.50 19.85
C PRO A 302 -3.58 2.09 19.06
N PRO A 303 -4.43 1.22 18.47
CA PRO A 303 -5.78 1.61 18.05
C PRO A 303 -6.51 2.39 19.17
N SER A 304 -7.25 3.46 18.88
CA SER A 304 -7.78 3.92 17.58
C SER A 304 -6.81 4.62 16.63
N SER A 305 -5.53 4.77 17.01
CA SER A 305 -4.52 5.13 16.01
C SER A 305 -4.22 3.94 15.12
N SER A 306 -4.36 4.14 13.82
CA SER A 306 -3.85 3.23 12.80
C SER A 306 -2.38 3.47 12.49
N GLY A 307 -1.84 4.66 12.81
CA GLY A 307 -0.50 5.05 12.39
C GLY A 307 0.60 4.20 13.02
N GLY A 308 0.48 3.90 14.32
CA GLY A 308 1.46 3.08 15.04
C GLY A 308 1.54 1.66 14.47
N THR A 309 0.39 1.00 14.29
CA THR A 309 0.35 -0.37 13.76
C THR A 309 0.91 -0.42 12.33
N THR A 310 0.55 0.53 11.46
CA THR A 310 1.01 0.54 10.07
C THR A 310 2.50 0.83 9.93
N VAL A 311 3.06 1.73 10.75
CA VAL A 311 4.52 1.95 10.80
C VAL A 311 5.21 0.68 11.30
N GLY A 312 4.71 0.07 12.38
CA GLY A 312 5.27 -1.14 12.97
C GLY A 312 5.26 -2.33 12.00
N GLU A 313 4.16 -2.56 11.30
CA GLU A 313 4.04 -3.58 10.26
C GLU A 313 5.07 -3.34 9.13
N ALA A 314 5.15 -2.12 8.61
CA ALA A 314 6.10 -1.79 7.55
C ALA A 314 7.56 -1.95 8.00
N LEU A 315 7.91 -1.59 9.24
CA LEU A 315 9.23 -1.85 9.81
C LEU A 315 9.51 -3.35 9.91
N ASN A 316 8.58 -4.14 10.44
CA ASN A 316 8.73 -5.58 10.51
C ASN A 316 8.93 -6.18 9.12
N ILE A 317 8.18 -5.74 8.09
CA ILE A 317 8.37 -6.14 6.69
C ILE A 317 9.78 -5.77 6.20
N LEU A 318 10.28 -4.58 6.52
CA LEU A 318 11.59 -4.10 6.10
C LEU A 318 12.76 -4.79 6.80
N GLU A 319 12.57 -5.29 8.02
CA GLU A 319 13.64 -5.89 8.82
C GLU A 319 14.31 -7.08 8.12
N GLY A 320 13.54 -7.83 7.34
CA GLY A 320 14.01 -8.98 6.54
C GLY A 320 14.94 -8.64 5.36
N TYR A 321 15.15 -7.36 5.07
CA TYR A 321 16.07 -6.88 4.03
C TYR A 321 17.30 -6.21 4.66
N ASP A 322 18.51 -6.46 4.13
CA ASP A 322 19.72 -5.75 4.55
C ASP A 322 19.83 -4.40 3.82
N LEU A 323 19.01 -3.43 4.25
CA LEU A 323 18.90 -2.13 3.58
C LEU A 323 20.23 -1.35 3.57
N ALA A 324 21.06 -1.52 4.59
CA ALA A 324 22.36 -0.86 4.70
C ALA A 324 23.37 -1.32 3.62
N ALA A 325 23.24 -2.57 3.15
CA ALA A 325 24.10 -3.13 2.10
C ALA A 325 23.55 -2.90 0.68
N MET A 326 22.32 -2.40 0.54
CA MET A 326 21.64 -2.26 -0.75
C MET A 326 21.95 -0.94 -1.48
N PRO A 327 21.89 -0.92 -2.82
CA PRO A 327 21.81 0.32 -3.57
C PRO A 327 20.54 1.11 -3.20
N ALA A 328 20.63 2.44 -3.18
CA ALA A 328 19.54 3.30 -2.72
C ALA A 328 18.20 3.08 -3.47
N ALA A 329 18.24 2.81 -4.78
CA ALA A 329 17.02 2.50 -5.55
C ALA A 329 16.31 1.23 -5.06
N GLN A 330 17.08 0.22 -4.63
CA GLN A 330 16.54 -1.02 -4.08
C GLN A 330 15.95 -0.81 -2.68
N VAL A 331 16.60 0.02 -1.85
CA VAL A 331 16.07 0.45 -0.55
C VAL A 331 14.69 1.11 -0.72
N TRP A 332 14.59 2.09 -1.62
CA TRP A 332 13.32 2.78 -1.86
C TRP A 332 12.27 1.89 -2.50
N HIS A 333 12.66 0.92 -3.32
CA HIS A 333 11.72 -0.05 -3.86
C HIS A 333 11.09 -0.90 -2.75
N TYR A 334 11.88 -1.48 -1.84
CA TYR A 334 11.32 -2.25 -0.71
C TYR A 334 10.55 -1.38 0.27
N TYR A 335 11.00 -0.14 0.53
CA TYR A 335 10.24 0.84 1.32
C TYR A 335 8.85 1.11 0.72
N ILE A 336 8.77 1.35 -0.60
CA ILE A 336 7.51 1.61 -1.31
C ILE A 336 6.58 0.39 -1.22
N GLU A 337 7.08 -0.82 -1.47
CA GLU A 337 6.26 -2.03 -1.45
C GLU A 337 5.83 -2.41 -0.03
N ALA A 338 6.70 -2.26 0.98
CA ALA A 338 6.35 -2.48 2.39
C ALA A 338 5.25 -1.52 2.85
N ALA A 339 5.40 -0.23 2.54
CA ALA A 339 4.36 0.75 2.83
C ALA A 339 3.04 0.39 2.11
N ARG A 340 3.09 0.01 0.82
CA ARG A 340 1.90 -0.38 0.06
C ARG A 340 1.11 -1.49 0.77
N HIS A 341 1.79 -2.57 1.18
CA HIS A 341 1.13 -3.68 1.87
C HIS A 341 0.54 -3.26 3.22
N ALA A 342 1.31 -2.55 4.04
CA ALA A 342 0.84 -2.08 5.35
C ALA A 342 -0.39 -1.15 5.23
N PHE A 343 -0.47 -0.31 4.19
CA PHE A 343 -1.64 0.53 3.95
C PHE A 343 -2.88 -0.28 3.52
N VAL A 344 -2.73 -1.39 2.81
CA VAL A 344 -3.88 -2.26 2.47
C VAL A 344 -4.46 -2.85 3.75
N ASP A 345 -3.60 -3.35 4.62
CA ASP A 345 -4.01 -3.98 5.88
C ASP A 345 -4.58 -2.94 6.85
N GLN A 346 -3.98 -1.74 6.91
CA GLN A 346 -4.51 -0.60 7.64
C GLN A 346 -5.97 -0.29 7.24
N GLN A 347 -6.21 -0.17 5.93
CA GLN A 347 -7.52 0.17 5.38
C GLN A 347 -8.58 -0.89 5.67
N HIS A 348 -8.19 -2.13 5.94
CA HIS A 348 -9.09 -3.26 6.14
C HIS A 348 -9.33 -3.62 7.61
N TYR A 349 -8.28 -3.57 8.45
CA TYR A 349 -8.31 -4.12 9.80
C TYR A 349 -8.42 -3.06 10.90
N LEU A 350 -8.04 -1.81 10.65
CA LEU A 350 -7.86 -0.83 11.73
C LEU A 350 -9.08 0.07 11.94
N GLY A 351 -9.33 0.39 13.20
CA GLY A 351 -10.45 1.18 13.69
C GLY A 351 -10.40 1.36 15.20
N ASP A 352 -11.49 1.81 15.81
CA ASP A 352 -11.57 1.99 17.27
C ASP A 352 -11.94 0.70 17.99
N ASP A 353 -10.94 0.10 18.67
CA ASP A 353 -11.05 -1.13 19.44
C ASP A 353 -11.86 -1.00 20.74
N THR A 354 -12.12 0.23 21.21
CA THR A 354 -12.88 0.46 22.46
C THR A 354 -14.38 0.31 22.27
N THR A 355 -14.87 0.59 21.05
CA THR A 355 -16.30 0.53 20.71
C THR A 355 -16.62 -0.55 19.69
N PHE A 356 -15.62 -1.09 19.00
CA PHE A 356 -15.82 -2.19 18.07
C PHE A 356 -16.11 -3.50 18.82
N SER A 357 -17.05 -4.29 18.29
CA SER A 357 -17.46 -5.55 18.93
C SER A 357 -16.68 -6.78 18.46
N GLY A 358 -15.92 -6.67 17.36
CA GLY A 358 -14.98 -7.68 16.90
C GLY A 358 -13.57 -7.48 17.47
N SER A 359 -12.60 -8.24 16.96
CA SER A 359 -11.18 -8.10 17.31
C SER A 359 -10.41 -7.40 16.19
N ILE A 360 -9.48 -6.53 16.56
CA ILE A 360 -8.45 -5.99 15.65
C ILE A 360 -7.19 -6.84 15.83
N PRO A 361 -6.65 -7.46 14.76
CA PRO A 361 -5.54 -8.41 14.87
C PRO A 361 -4.17 -7.71 15.02
N VAL A 362 -4.01 -6.90 16.07
CA VAL A 362 -2.81 -6.06 16.28
C VAL A 362 -1.55 -6.92 16.45
N ASP A 363 -1.62 -8.00 17.23
CA ASP A 363 -0.47 -8.87 17.46
C ASP A 363 -0.06 -9.58 16.17
N GLY A 364 -1.04 -9.99 15.36
CA GLY A 364 -0.80 -10.58 14.05
C GLY A 364 -0.11 -9.61 13.09
N LEU A 365 -0.64 -8.38 12.95
CA LEU A 365 -0.07 -7.33 12.10
C LEU A 365 1.35 -6.94 12.51
N LEU A 366 1.64 -6.95 13.81
CA LEU A 366 2.96 -6.61 14.37
C LEU A 366 3.88 -7.83 14.56
N SER A 367 3.53 -8.99 14.02
CA SER A 367 4.35 -10.19 14.13
C SER A 367 5.39 -10.30 13.01
N GLN A 368 6.54 -10.92 13.33
CA GLN A 368 7.55 -11.26 12.32
C GLN A 368 7.06 -12.34 11.34
N GLY A 369 6.24 -13.29 11.81
CA GLY A 369 5.65 -14.32 10.97
C GLY A 369 4.75 -13.74 9.88
N TYR A 370 3.91 -12.76 10.22
CA TYR A 370 3.07 -12.07 9.24
C TYR A 370 3.89 -11.21 8.27
N ALA A 371 4.87 -10.46 8.78
CA ALA A 371 5.80 -9.72 7.95
C ALA A 371 6.55 -10.64 6.96
N ASP A 372 6.90 -11.86 7.38
CA ASP A 372 7.47 -12.88 6.50
C ASP A 372 6.49 -13.36 5.42
N GLN A 373 5.21 -13.49 5.75
CA GLN A 373 4.14 -13.80 4.78
C GLN A 373 4.03 -12.71 3.73
N VAL A 374 3.98 -11.44 4.15
CA VAL A 374 3.85 -10.28 3.26
C VAL A 374 5.06 -10.16 2.34
N ARG A 375 6.28 -10.33 2.87
CA ARG A 375 7.52 -10.28 2.07
C ARG A 375 7.55 -11.26 0.90
N GLN A 376 6.84 -12.38 0.96
CA GLN A 376 6.78 -13.34 -0.15
C GLN A 376 6.02 -12.78 -1.37
N LYS A 377 5.19 -11.75 -1.17
CA LYS A 377 4.44 -11.05 -2.22
C LYS A 377 5.25 -9.91 -2.85
N ILE A 378 6.32 -9.46 -2.18
CA ILE A 378 7.17 -8.36 -2.65
C ILE A 378 8.28 -8.93 -3.56
N THR A 379 8.26 -8.54 -4.84
CA THR A 379 9.24 -8.98 -5.85
C THR A 379 10.21 -7.86 -6.20
N GLU A 380 11.27 -8.11 -6.98
CA GLU A 380 12.17 -7.06 -7.48
C GLU A 380 11.50 -6.07 -8.46
N ARG A 381 10.28 -6.36 -8.92
CA ARG A 381 9.47 -5.46 -9.74
C ARG A 381 8.39 -4.81 -8.90
N ALA A 382 8.15 -3.53 -9.18
CA ALA A 382 7.13 -2.73 -8.55
C ALA A 382 5.74 -3.28 -8.82
N THR A 383 4.89 -3.20 -7.81
CA THR A 383 3.46 -3.36 -8.01
C THR A 383 2.93 -2.11 -8.72
N THR A 384 2.46 -2.24 -9.96
CA THR A 384 1.97 -1.10 -10.78
C THR A 384 0.46 -0.90 -10.72
N HIS A 385 -0.17 -1.37 -9.65
CA HIS A 385 -1.62 -1.29 -9.45
C HIS A 385 -1.94 -1.17 -7.97
N GLN A 386 -3.15 -0.74 -7.66
CA GLN A 386 -3.64 -0.74 -6.29
C GLN A 386 -3.84 -2.19 -5.81
N LEU A 387 -3.27 -2.53 -4.66
CA LEU A 387 -3.58 -3.79 -3.99
C LEU A 387 -4.96 -3.66 -3.33
N ARG A 388 -5.87 -4.60 -3.62
CA ARG A 388 -7.24 -4.58 -3.06
C ARG A 388 -7.46 -5.60 -1.96
N SER A 389 -6.69 -6.68 -1.97
CA SER A 389 -6.82 -7.75 -1.00
C SER A 389 -5.77 -7.58 0.10
N PRO A 390 -6.18 -7.49 1.37
CA PRO A 390 -5.26 -7.51 2.50
C PRO A 390 -4.58 -8.88 2.63
N GLY A 391 -3.49 -8.96 3.38
CA GLY A 391 -3.03 -10.26 3.88
C GLY A 391 -3.92 -10.76 5.02
N ASP A 392 -3.71 -11.99 5.49
CA ASP A 392 -4.47 -12.55 6.62
C ASP A 392 -3.58 -12.65 7.88
N PRO A 393 -3.67 -11.69 8.81
CA PRO A 393 -2.90 -11.71 10.05
C PRO A 393 -3.50 -12.64 11.12
N SER A 394 -4.69 -13.23 10.93
CA SER A 394 -5.44 -13.93 11.99
C SER A 394 -4.70 -15.11 12.61
N ARG A 395 -3.96 -15.87 11.79
CA ARG A 395 -3.10 -16.97 12.26
C ARG A 395 -2.01 -16.47 13.21
N PHE A 396 -1.41 -15.34 12.87
CA PHE A 396 -0.32 -14.75 13.63
C PHE A 396 -0.83 -13.99 14.85
N ASP A 397 -2.09 -13.54 14.84
CA ASP A 397 -2.74 -12.97 16.01
C ASP A 397 -2.97 -14.03 17.09
N ALA A 398 -3.31 -15.26 16.69
CA ALA A 398 -3.44 -16.39 17.61
C ALA A 398 -2.09 -16.94 18.10
N ASP A 399 -1.06 -16.90 17.25
CA ASP A 399 0.32 -17.29 17.57
C ASP A 399 1.32 -16.40 16.82
N PRO A 400 1.82 -15.31 17.44
CA PRO A 400 2.78 -14.39 16.80
C PRO A 400 4.11 -15.05 16.42
N SER A 401 4.39 -16.25 16.94
CA SER A 401 5.59 -17.03 16.63
C SER A 401 5.40 -18.01 15.47
N ALA A 402 4.20 -18.10 14.90
CA ALA A 402 3.93 -18.98 13.78
C ALA A 402 4.83 -18.63 12.58
N ALA A 403 5.49 -19.64 12.00
CA ALA A 403 6.23 -19.46 10.76
C ALA A 403 5.27 -19.11 9.61
N ALA A 404 5.74 -18.25 8.70
CA ALA A 404 5.03 -17.93 7.47
C ALA A 404 4.81 -19.18 6.62
N VAL A 405 3.64 -19.27 5.99
CA VAL A 405 3.34 -20.32 5.02
C VAL A 405 3.97 -19.91 3.68
N PRO A 406 4.74 -20.80 3.04
CA PRO A 406 5.28 -20.53 1.71
C PRO A 406 4.17 -20.34 0.68
N GLU A 407 4.21 -19.23 -0.05
CA GLU A 407 3.28 -18.88 -1.11
C GLU A 407 3.84 -19.32 -2.46
N PRO A 408 2.96 -19.63 -3.43
CA PRO A 408 3.35 -19.75 -4.83
C PRO A 408 4.00 -18.43 -5.29
N ALA A 409 4.92 -18.50 -6.27
CA ALA A 409 5.54 -17.29 -6.80
C ALA A 409 4.47 -16.31 -7.30
N ALA A 410 4.45 -15.10 -6.74
CA ALA A 410 3.36 -14.13 -6.91
C ALA A 410 3.02 -13.84 -8.39
N GLY A 411 1.72 -13.82 -8.70
CA GLY A 411 1.19 -13.33 -9.99
C GLY A 411 1.36 -14.27 -11.20
N ARG A 412 1.50 -15.58 -10.98
CA ARG A 412 1.72 -16.56 -12.05
C ARG A 412 0.81 -17.76 -11.88
N MET A 413 0.13 -18.21 -12.96
CA MET A 413 -0.81 -19.34 -12.92
C MET A 413 -0.21 -20.53 -12.17
N GLY A 414 -0.81 -20.87 -11.04
CA GLY A 414 -0.44 -22.01 -10.21
C GLY A 414 -1.59 -23.01 -10.15
N VAL A 415 -1.32 -24.29 -10.40
CA VAL A 415 -2.24 -25.36 -10.03
C VAL A 415 -1.83 -25.84 -8.65
N THR A 416 -2.64 -25.51 -7.65
CA THR A 416 -2.48 -26.00 -6.28
C THR A 416 -3.37 -27.22 -6.05
N SER A 417 -2.80 -28.25 -5.46
CA SER A 417 -3.49 -29.45 -5.04
C SER A 417 -3.26 -29.69 -3.55
N ASP A 418 -4.31 -29.46 -2.77
CA ASP A 418 -4.36 -29.72 -1.33
C ASP A 418 -5.11 -31.04 -1.08
N PHE A 419 -4.46 -31.96 -0.35
CA PHE A 419 -5.04 -33.23 0.01
C PHE A 419 -6.02 -33.13 1.20
N SER A 420 -6.06 -32.01 1.92
CA SER A 420 -6.91 -31.80 3.10
C SER A 420 -8.41 -31.90 2.81
N ALA A 421 -8.82 -31.59 1.58
CA ALA A 421 -10.20 -31.72 1.14
C ALA A 421 -10.63 -33.18 0.82
N HIS A 422 -9.71 -34.15 0.90
CA HIS A 422 -9.95 -35.53 0.46
C HIS A 422 -10.16 -36.49 1.64
N ASN A 423 -11.00 -37.51 1.43
CA ASN A 423 -11.28 -38.52 2.45
C ASN A 423 -10.14 -39.53 2.62
N ASP A 424 -9.86 -39.93 3.86
CA ASP A 424 -8.90 -40.98 4.18
C ASP A 424 -9.15 -42.29 3.44
N GLY A 425 -8.08 -42.83 2.85
CA GLY A 425 -8.08 -44.05 2.05
C GLY A 425 -8.51 -43.86 0.58
N ALA A 426 -8.87 -42.65 0.16
CA ALA A 426 -9.17 -42.36 -1.24
C ALA A 426 -7.93 -42.51 -2.14
N ALA A 427 -8.16 -42.87 -3.41
CA ALA A 427 -7.11 -42.77 -4.43
C ALA A 427 -6.89 -41.29 -4.78
N TRP A 428 -5.71 -40.93 -5.27
CA TRP A 428 -5.48 -39.59 -5.83
C TRP A 428 -6.40 -39.46 -7.06
N GLU A 429 -7.42 -38.60 -6.99
CA GLU A 429 -8.46 -38.51 -8.03
C GLU A 429 -7.93 -37.87 -9.31
N GLN A 430 -8.48 -38.33 -10.43
CA GLN A 430 -8.04 -38.01 -11.79
C GLN A 430 -8.34 -36.57 -12.23
N ASP A 431 -9.30 -35.93 -11.57
CA ASP A 431 -9.88 -34.67 -12.03
C ASP A 431 -9.29 -33.41 -11.35
N ASN A 432 -8.50 -33.52 -10.26
CA ASN A 432 -8.08 -32.33 -9.50
C ASN A 432 -6.61 -32.26 -9.00
N ALA A 433 -5.83 -33.35 -8.96
CA ALA A 433 -4.43 -33.28 -8.48
C ALA A 433 -3.42 -34.03 -9.36
N PHE A 434 -3.71 -35.29 -9.69
CA PHE A 434 -2.85 -36.12 -10.52
C PHE A 434 -3.69 -36.90 -11.54
N SER A 435 -3.38 -36.77 -12.83
CA SER A 435 -4.11 -37.40 -13.94
C SER A 435 -3.92 -38.92 -14.01
N SER A 436 -2.86 -39.45 -13.39
CA SER A 436 -2.64 -40.89 -13.28
C SER A 436 -1.71 -41.23 -12.12
N SER A 437 -1.91 -42.42 -11.54
CA SER A 437 -1.01 -43.01 -10.56
C SER A 437 -0.84 -44.51 -10.80
N GLU A 438 0.35 -45.04 -10.55
CA GLU A 438 0.68 -46.45 -10.73
C GLU A 438 1.63 -46.94 -9.63
N THR A 439 1.48 -48.21 -9.24
CA THR A 439 2.36 -48.88 -8.29
C THR A 439 2.97 -50.15 -8.90
N GLY A 440 4.18 -50.48 -8.48
CA GLY A 440 4.88 -51.71 -8.86
C GLY A 440 5.55 -52.37 -7.66
N GLY A 441 5.52 -53.70 -7.61
CA GLY A 441 6.06 -54.49 -6.50
C GLY A 441 5.06 -54.67 -5.35
N ALA A 442 5.19 -55.79 -4.63
CA ALA A 442 4.29 -56.12 -3.52
C ALA A 442 4.48 -55.17 -2.33
N GLY A 443 3.38 -54.63 -1.80
CA GLY A 443 3.38 -53.73 -0.65
C GLY A 443 3.49 -52.24 -0.98
N SER A 444 3.57 -51.87 -2.26
CA SER A 444 3.50 -50.47 -2.70
C SER A 444 2.04 -49.99 -2.81
N ALA A 445 1.77 -48.76 -2.39
CA ALA A 445 0.44 -48.13 -2.43
C ALA A 445 0.54 -46.60 -2.58
N ILE A 446 -0.46 -46.00 -3.24
CA ILE A 446 -0.66 -44.55 -3.27
C ILE A 446 -2.10 -44.31 -2.80
N SER A 447 -2.30 -43.47 -1.80
CA SER A 447 -3.62 -43.14 -1.23
C SER A 447 -3.59 -41.81 -0.48
N VAL A 448 -4.73 -41.30 -0.04
CA VAL A 448 -4.81 -40.22 0.97
C VAL A 448 -4.88 -40.84 2.38
N GLN A 449 -4.14 -40.31 3.34
CA GLN A 449 -4.15 -40.71 4.76
C GLN A 449 -3.90 -39.49 5.64
N ASP A 450 -4.74 -39.31 6.66
CA ASP A 450 -4.74 -38.18 7.57
C ASP A 450 -4.73 -36.85 6.80
N GLU A 451 -5.65 -36.72 5.83
CA GLU A 451 -5.77 -35.50 5.00
C GLU A 451 -4.54 -35.20 4.12
N ALA A 452 -3.57 -36.13 4.01
CA ALA A 452 -2.36 -35.97 3.19
C ALA A 452 -2.15 -37.12 2.18
N GLY A 453 -1.50 -36.85 1.06
CA GLY A 453 -1.10 -37.84 0.07
C GLY A 453 0.01 -38.78 0.57
N SER A 454 -0.25 -40.08 0.63
CA SER A 454 0.67 -41.12 1.10
C SER A 454 1.21 -41.96 -0.06
N MET A 455 2.54 -41.96 -0.24
CA MET A 455 3.28 -42.77 -1.20
C MET A 455 4.06 -43.88 -0.48
N ILE A 456 3.44 -45.05 -0.33
CA ILE A 456 4.05 -46.22 0.32
C ILE A 456 4.80 -47.07 -0.71
N VAL A 457 6.07 -47.34 -0.46
CA VAL A 457 6.94 -48.18 -1.28
C VAL A 457 7.16 -49.53 -0.58
N GLY A 458 6.91 -50.62 -1.28
CA GLY A 458 7.17 -51.97 -0.78
C GLY A 458 8.65 -52.22 -0.47
N SER A 459 8.97 -53.20 0.37
CA SER A 459 10.35 -53.52 0.78
C SER A 459 11.17 -54.33 -0.24
N ALA A 460 10.55 -54.72 -1.35
CA ALA A 460 11.20 -55.47 -2.42
C ALA A 460 12.06 -54.54 -3.28
N ARG A 461 13.20 -55.06 -3.78
CA ARG A 461 14.04 -54.33 -4.72
C ARG A 461 13.23 -53.95 -5.97
N ASN A 462 13.34 -52.68 -6.38
CA ASN A 462 12.60 -52.04 -7.46
C ASN A 462 11.08 -51.96 -7.22
N ALA A 463 10.60 -52.09 -5.97
CA ALA A 463 9.25 -51.64 -5.65
C ALA A 463 9.16 -50.13 -5.86
N TYR A 464 8.09 -49.66 -6.50
CA TYR A 464 7.93 -48.26 -6.86
C TYR A 464 6.49 -47.79 -6.82
N VAL A 465 6.35 -46.47 -6.79
CA VAL A 465 5.11 -45.71 -6.94
C VAL A 465 5.38 -44.52 -7.85
N ARG A 466 4.41 -44.14 -8.68
CA ARG A 466 4.52 -42.99 -9.58
C ARG A 466 3.18 -42.28 -9.76
N ALA A 467 3.22 -40.97 -9.95
CA ALA A 467 2.05 -40.13 -10.21
C ALA A 467 2.40 -39.03 -11.24
N ALA A 468 1.46 -38.70 -12.12
CA ALA A 468 1.60 -37.62 -13.10
C ALA A 468 0.60 -36.50 -12.79
N SER A 469 1.06 -35.25 -12.76
CA SER A 469 0.19 -34.10 -12.47
C SER A 469 -0.97 -34.01 -13.48
N ALA A 470 -2.08 -33.40 -13.06
CA ALA A 470 -3.18 -33.05 -13.95
C ALA A 470 -2.92 -31.73 -14.70
N ALA A 471 -1.86 -30.98 -14.36
CA ALA A 471 -1.51 -29.73 -14.99
C ALA A 471 -0.99 -29.88 -16.43
N ASP A 472 -1.26 -28.85 -17.24
CA ASP A 472 -0.76 -28.73 -18.61
C ASP A 472 0.77 -28.70 -18.68
N ALA A 473 1.31 -29.00 -19.87
CA ALA A 473 2.75 -29.01 -20.10
C ALA A 473 3.33 -27.59 -20.09
N MET A 474 4.34 -27.36 -19.24
CA MET A 474 4.97 -26.06 -19.03
C MET A 474 6.43 -26.07 -19.51
N ALA A 475 6.88 -24.95 -20.07
CA ALA A 475 8.31 -24.72 -20.33
C ALA A 475 8.99 -24.31 -19.03
N ASP A 476 8.78 -23.08 -18.56
CA ASP A 476 9.38 -22.59 -17.33
C ASP A 476 8.42 -22.84 -16.18
N SER A 477 8.82 -23.66 -15.22
CA SER A 477 7.93 -24.12 -14.16
C SER A 477 8.64 -24.23 -12.82
N GLU A 478 7.87 -24.06 -11.75
CA GLU A 478 8.30 -24.24 -10.38
C GLU A 478 7.30 -25.12 -9.63
N ALA A 479 7.81 -26.09 -8.88
CA ALA A 479 7.02 -26.90 -7.95
C ALA A 479 7.38 -26.50 -6.51
N LEU A 480 6.36 -26.17 -5.72
CA LEU A 480 6.40 -26.02 -4.28
C LEU A 480 5.69 -27.23 -3.65
N VAL A 481 6.40 -28.00 -2.83
CA VAL A 481 5.91 -29.27 -2.30
C VAL A 481 6.15 -29.33 -0.79
N ARG A 482 5.08 -29.54 -0.01
CA ARG A 482 5.18 -29.87 1.41
C ARG A 482 5.19 -31.39 1.58
N PHE A 483 6.26 -31.94 2.17
CA PHE A 483 6.43 -33.39 2.30
C PHE A 483 7.18 -33.78 3.58
N ARG A 484 7.15 -35.07 3.93
CA ARG A 484 7.99 -35.67 4.97
C ARG A 484 8.39 -37.10 4.63
N LEU A 485 9.47 -37.56 5.24
CA LEU A 485 9.84 -38.98 5.25
C LEU A 485 9.00 -39.71 6.30
N ASN A 486 8.42 -40.87 5.95
CA ASN A 486 7.70 -41.68 6.94
C ASN A 486 8.66 -42.44 7.87
N ASP A 487 9.86 -42.71 7.37
CA ASP A 487 10.97 -43.29 8.10
C ASP A 487 12.30 -42.99 7.36
N ILE A 488 13.43 -43.24 8.05
CA ILE A 488 14.79 -43.08 7.50
C ILE A 488 15.48 -44.43 7.28
N GLU A 489 14.70 -45.49 7.06
CA GLU A 489 15.16 -46.86 6.78
C GLU A 489 15.06 -47.20 5.28
N GLY A 490 15.77 -48.24 4.86
CA GLY A 490 15.82 -48.66 3.45
C GLY A 490 16.59 -47.69 2.54
N ASP A 491 16.78 -48.08 1.27
CA ASP A 491 17.38 -47.22 0.24
C ASP A 491 16.28 -46.72 -0.69
N ARG A 492 15.45 -45.84 -0.15
CA ARG A 492 14.31 -45.26 -0.85
C ARG A 492 14.66 -43.88 -1.38
N ARG A 493 14.14 -43.58 -2.56
CA ARG A 493 14.38 -42.31 -3.27
C ARG A 493 13.05 -41.71 -3.68
N LEU A 494 12.73 -40.50 -3.22
CA LEU A 494 11.64 -39.67 -3.76
C LEU A 494 12.20 -38.83 -4.90
N ARG A 495 11.47 -38.71 -6.00
CA ARG A 495 11.86 -37.93 -7.17
C ARG A 495 10.72 -37.03 -7.62
N ILE A 496 11.05 -35.77 -7.85
CA ILE A 496 10.14 -34.76 -8.41
C ILE A 496 10.74 -34.29 -9.74
N TRP A 497 9.97 -34.39 -10.82
CA TRP A 497 10.42 -34.09 -12.17
C TRP A 497 9.65 -32.90 -12.75
N LEU A 498 10.38 -32.00 -13.41
CA LEU A 498 9.86 -30.86 -14.18
C LEU A 498 10.29 -30.99 -15.65
N ARG A 499 9.54 -30.35 -16.56
CA ARG A 499 9.63 -30.54 -18.02
C ARG A 499 9.65 -32.02 -18.41
N ALA A 500 8.81 -32.81 -17.76
CA ALA A 500 8.80 -34.25 -17.96
C ALA A 500 7.72 -34.64 -18.98
N ASP A 501 8.11 -35.36 -20.03
CA ASP A 501 7.17 -35.73 -21.10
C ASP A 501 6.15 -36.77 -20.60
N THR A 502 6.64 -37.99 -20.37
CA THR A 502 5.87 -39.18 -20.05
C THR A 502 6.81 -40.23 -19.47
N TRP A 503 6.27 -41.15 -18.67
CA TRP A 503 7.01 -42.24 -18.09
C TRP A 503 7.60 -43.19 -19.15
N GLU A 504 8.92 -43.34 -19.17
CA GLU A 504 9.62 -44.30 -20.04
C GLU A 504 9.97 -45.58 -19.28
N ARG A 505 10.56 -45.44 -18.10
CA ARG A 505 10.90 -46.55 -17.20
C ARG A 505 10.05 -46.47 -15.92
N SER A 506 10.27 -47.41 -15.00
CA SER A 506 9.48 -47.51 -13.76
C SER A 506 9.34 -46.18 -13.01
N THR A 507 10.41 -45.40 -12.87
CA THR A 507 10.41 -44.16 -12.06
C THR A 507 11.13 -42.98 -12.69
N SER A 508 11.37 -43.03 -14.00
CA SER A 508 12.03 -41.94 -14.73
C SER A 508 11.33 -41.66 -16.06
N PRO A 509 11.14 -40.37 -16.42
CA PRO A 509 10.51 -39.99 -17.68
C PRO A 509 11.46 -40.16 -18.87
N ARG A 510 10.90 -40.03 -20.08
CA ARG A 510 11.66 -40.02 -21.33
C ARG A 510 12.63 -38.82 -21.40
N ASN A 511 12.12 -37.64 -21.12
CA ASN A 511 12.88 -36.40 -20.93
C ASN A 511 12.44 -35.74 -19.63
N GLY A 512 13.33 -35.01 -18.96
CA GLY A 512 12.98 -34.20 -17.80
C GLY A 512 14.14 -33.95 -16.86
N TYR A 513 14.01 -32.90 -16.06
CA TYR A 513 14.90 -32.59 -14.95
C TYR A 513 14.27 -33.04 -13.63
N GLY A 514 14.99 -33.81 -12.83
CA GLY A 514 14.51 -34.31 -11.56
C GLY A 514 15.31 -33.81 -10.37
N LEU A 515 14.66 -33.73 -9.22
CA LEU A 515 15.29 -33.65 -7.91
C LEU A 515 15.05 -34.96 -7.17
N GLU A 516 16.10 -35.60 -6.63
CA GLU A 516 16.04 -36.86 -5.90
C GLU A 516 16.42 -36.68 -4.43
N ILE A 517 15.55 -37.11 -3.51
CA ILE A 517 15.74 -37.08 -2.05
C ILE A 517 15.87 -38.50 -1.51
N SER A 518 16.82 -38.73 -0.61
CA SER A 518 17.12 -40.05 -0.04
C SER A 518 16.60 -40.29 1.37
N THR A 519 16.20 -41.53 1.66
CA THR A 519 16.05 -42.02 3.04
C THR A 519 17.33 -42.64 3.62
N SER A 520 18.32 -43.03 2.80
CA SER A 520 19.50 -43.80 3.24
C SER A 520 20.73 -42.94 3.54
N ASP A 521 20.79 -41.73 2.98
CA ASP A 521 21.89 -40.79 3.15
C ASP A 521 21.38 -39.34 3.22
N ASP A 522 22.18 -38.42 3.75
CA ASP A 522 21.83 -37.01 3.85
C ASP A 522 22.09 -36.27 2.52
N THR A 523 21.63 -36.85 1.40
CA THR A 523 21.88 -36.30 0.07
C THR A 523 20.62 -36.00 -0.72
N VAL A 524 20.69 -34.88 -1.45
CA VAL A 524 19.74 -34.45 -2.47
C VAL A 524 20.48 -34.35 -3.80
N ARG A 525 19.91 -34.85 -4.89
CA ARG A 525 20.56 -34.86 -6.20
C ARG A 525 19.73 -34.17 -7.25
N LEU A 526 20.35 -33.28 -8.01
CA LEU A 526 19.81 -32.86 -9.30
C LEU A 526 20.13 -33.94 -10.32
N ILE A 527 19.10 -34.45 -10.98
CA ILE A 527 19.15 -35.55 -11.93
C ILE A 527 18.48 -35.15 -13.25
N ARG A 528 18.77 -35.91 -14.31
CA ARG A 528 18.19 -35.69 -15.64
C ARG A 528 17.93 -37.01 -16.35
N THR A 529 16.87 -37.07 -17.14
CA THR A 529 16.73 -38.03 -18.24
C THR A 529 16.59 -37.31 -19.58
N ARG A 530 17.11 -37.94 -20.64
CA ARG A 530 17.04 -37.43 -22.00
C ARG A 530 16.90 -38.60 -22.98
N ASP A 531 16.00 -38.50 -23.94
CA ASP A 531 15.78 -39.47 -25.01
C ASP A 531 15.53 -40.91 -24.50
N GLY A 532 14.97 -41.08 -23.30
CA GLY A 532 14.70 -42.38 -22.67
C GLY A 532 15.95 -43.09 -22.11
N ASN A 533 17.07 -42.38 -21.97
CA ASN A 533 18.31 -42.89 -21.39
C ASN A 533 18.21 -43.10 -19.85
N GLU A 534 19.31 -43.56 -19.24
CA GLU A 534 19.40 -43.73 -17.77
C GLU A 534 19.33 -42.38 -17.02
N VAL A 535 18.95 -42.44 -15.74
CA VAL A 535 18.98 -41.28 -14.85
C VAL A 535 20.43 -40.86 -14.62
N HIS A 536 20.77 -39.65 -15.03
CA HIS A 536 22.09 -39.06 -14.82
C HIS A 536 22.04 -38.09 -13.66
N THR A 537 22.90 -38.28 -12.66
CA THR A 537 23.16 -37.26 -11.63
C THR A 537 23.97 -36.13 -12.23
N LEU A 538 23.41 -34.93 -12.20
CA LEU A 538 24.10 -33.70 -12.58
C LEU A 538 24.95 -33.20 -11.41
N GLU A 539 24.36 -33.14 -10.22
CA GLU A 539 25.04 -32.67 -9.00
C GLU A 539 24.44 -33.29 -7.74
N THR A 540 25.21 -33.31 -6.64
CA THR A 540 24.80 -33.85 -5.33
C THR A 540 25.06 -32.82 -4.23
N PHE A 541 24.03 -32.55 -3.44
CA PHE A 541 24.02 -31.62 -2.33
C PHE A 541 23.81 -32.40 -1.02
N THR A 542 24.29 -31.84 0.10
CA THR A 542 24.08 -32.44 1.43
C THR A 542 22.90 -31.75 2.12
N HIS A 543 21.94 -32.53 2.60
CA HIS A 543 20.81 -32.02 3.38
C HIS A 543 20.38 -33.08 4.42
N PRO A 544 20.23 -32.73 5.72
CA PRO A 544 19.81 -33.68 6.75
C PRO A 544 18.47 -34.33 6.44
N ARG A 545 18.36 -35.65 6.61
CA ARG A 545 17.07 -36.35 6.52
C ARG A 545 16.19 -35.98 7.71
N SER A 546 14.90 -35.73 7.47
CA SER A 546 13.90 -35.46 8.52
C SER A 546 12.61 -36.24 8.32
N ILE A 547 12.00 -36.65 9.43
CA ILE A 547 10.65 -37.21 9.47
C ILE A 547 9.59 -36.15 9.81
N ASP A 548 10.04 -34.94 10.16
CA ASP A 548 9.18 -33.78 10.34
C ASP A 548 8.79 -33.20 8.96
N TRP A 549 7.76 -32.35 8.93
CA TRP A 549 7.36 -31.68 7.69
C TRP A 549 8.45 -30.76 7.16
N GLN A 550 8.62 -30.78 5.85
CA GLN A 550 9.58 -30.00 5.09
C GLN A 550 8.93 -29.40 3.86
N TRP A 551 9.45 -28.26 3.42
CA TRP A 551 9.09 -27.62 2.17
C TRP A 551 10.20 -27.72 1.15
N LEU A 552 9.83 -28.08 -0.07
CA LEU A 552 10.71 -28.08 -1.23
C LEU A 552 10.19 -27.09 -2.26
N ARG A 553 11.03 -26.13 -2.68
CA ARG A 553 10.83 -25.34 -3.89
C ARG A 553 11.82 -25.81 -4.95
N TYR A 554 11.35 -26.23 -6.12
CA TYR A 554 12.17 -26.70 -7.23
C TYR A 554 11.74 -26.02 -8.54
N SER A 555 12.66 -25.35 -9.22
CA SER A 555 12.38 -24.52 -10.39
C SER A 555 13.28 -24.86 -11.57
N VAL A 556 12.68 -24.83 -12.77
CA VAL A 556 13.36 -24.91 -14.07
C VAL A 556 12.93 -23.71 -14.91
N GLU A 557 13.87 -22.80 -15.17
CA GLU A 557 13.66 -21.56 -15.94
C GLU A 557 14.72 -21.45 -17.05
N GLY A 558 14.31 -21.53 -18.32
CA GLY A 558 15.25 -21.56 -19.45
C GLY A 558 16.18 -22.76 -19.37
N ASP A 559 17.48 -22.53 -19.13
CA ASP A 559 18.49 -23.56 -18.87
C ASP A 559 18.87 -23.67 -17.39
N ARG A 560 18.24 -22.90 -16.50
CA ARG A 560 18.59 -22.81 -15.08
C ARG A 560 17.71 -23.72 -14.25
N LEU A 561 18.34 -24.55 -13.41
CA LEU A 561 17.70 -25.43 -12.44
C LEU A 561 18.06 -24.94 -11.03
N THR A 562 17.06 -24.78 -10.18
CA THR A 562 17.26 -24.27 -8.82
C THR A 562 16.38 -24.99 -7.82
N PHE A 563 16.85 -25.24 -6.60
CA PHE A 563 15.98 -25.75 -5.53
C PHE A 563 16.36 -25.27 -4.13
N ARG A 564 15.37 -25.26 -3.22
CA ARG A 564 15.50 -24.98 -1.78
C ARG A 564 14.72 -26.01 -0.98
N LEU A 565 15.27 -26.40 0.17
CA LEU A 565 14.67 -27.35 1.09
C LEU A 565 14.84 -26.84 2.53
N TRP A 566 13.75 -26.73 3.29
CA TRP A 566 13.74 -26.23 4.68
C TRP A 566 12.67 -26.93 5.52
N ASN A 567 12.77 -26.86 6.85
CA ASN A 567 11.76 -27.44 7.73
C ASN A 567 10.51 -26.56 7.79
N ASP A 568 9.33 -27.16 7.97
CA ASP A 568 8.04 -26.47 8.04
C ASP A 568 7.91 -25.49 9.23
N ALA A 569 8.71 -25.71 10.28
CA ALA A 569 8.82 -24.79 11.41
C ALA A 569 9.76 -23.59 11.16
N GLU A 570 10.40 -23.52 9.99
CA GLU A 570 11.36 -22.48 9.61
C GLU A 570 10.78 -21.62 8.48
N VAL A 571 11.20 -20.36 8.42
CA VAL A 571 10.87 -19.44 7.32
C VAL A 571 11.66 -19.85 6.06
N GLU A 572 11.05 -19.70 4.89
CA GLU A 572 11.71 -19.98 3.62
C GLU A 572 13.04 -19.18 3.48
N PRO A 573 14.19 -19.85 3.24
CA PRO A 573 15.47 -19.16 3.07
C PRO A 573 15.46 -18.26 1.82
N ARG A 574 15.63 -16.93 1.97
CA ARG A 574 15.47 -15.96 0.87
C ARG A 574 16.69 -15.75 -0.04
N GLN A 575 17.90 -15.76 0.50
CA GLN A 575 19.10 -15.27 -0.22
C GLN A 575 19.97 -16.36 -0.88
N SER A 576 19.65 -17.64 -0.71
CA SER A 576 20.49 -18.73 -1.23
C SER A 576 19.67 -19.94 -1.66
N TRP A 577 19.82 -20.35 -2.92
CA TRP A 577 19.40 -21.67 -3.37
C TRP A 577 20.23 -22.75 -2.67
N THR A 578 19.60 -23.83 -2.23
CA THR A 578 20.31 -25.02 -1.72
C THR A 578 21.16 -25.63 -2.84
N GLY A 579 20.70 -25.54 -4.09
CA GLY A 579 21.50 -25.82 -5.28
C GLY A 579 21.01 -25.07 -6.52
N GLU A 580 21.95 -24.66 -7.36
CA GLU A 580 21.73 -24.00 -8.65
C GLU A 580 22.67 -24.58 -9.72
N LEU A 581 22.13 -24.88 -10.90
CA LEU A 581 22.88 -25.41 -12.03
C LEU A 581 22.32 -24.85 -13.35
N ARG A 582 23.14 -24.86 -14.41
CA ARG A 582 22.67 -24.67 -15.80
C ARG A 582 22.82 -25.92 -16.64
N ASP A 583 21.76 -26.35 -17.30
CA ASP A 583 21.75 -27.42 -18.30
C ASP A 583 20.64 -27.14 -19.33
N SER A 584 21.00 -27.17 -20.62
CA SER A 584 20.09 -26.92 -21.75
C SER A 584 19.78 -28.18 -22.55
N SER A 585 20.10 -29.35 -22.00
CA SER A 585 20.07 -30.60 -22.75
C SER A 585 18.67 -31.23 -22.84
N VAL A 586 17.75 -30.84 -21.97
CA VAL A 586 16.31 -31.10 -22.08
C VAL A 586 15.62 -29.81 -22.52
N SER A 587 15.04 -29.85 -23.72
CA SER A 587 14.35 -28.73 -24.37
C SER A 587 12.88 -29.05 -24.60
N GLY A 588 12.00 -28.06 -24.50
CA GLY A 588 10.55 -28.19 -24.72
C GLY A 588 9.73 -28.11 -23.44
N THR A 589 8.40 -28.18 -23.60
CA THR A 589 7.46 -28.19 -22.48
C THR A 589 7.26 -29.62 -21.96
N GLY A 590 6.87 -29.75 -20.69
CA GLY A 590 6.49 -31.03 -20.11
C GLY A 590 5.71 -30.84 -18.82
N THR A 591 5.12 -31.91 -18.29
CA THR A 591 4.34 -31.85 -17.04
C THR A 591 5.23 -32.09 -15.82
N MET A 592 4.65 -31.97 -14.63
CA MET A 592 5.27 -32.41 -13.38
C MET A 592 4.98 -33.89 -13.15
N LEU A 593 6.03 -34.68 -12.87
CA LEU A 593 5.91 -36.09 -12.50
C LEU A 593 6.54 -36.36 -11.13
N MET A 594 5.97 -37.29 -10.37
CA MET A 594 6.48 -37.69 -9.07
C MET A 594 6.64 -39.20 -8.98
N SER A 595 7.73 -39.68 -8.37
CA SER A 595 7.94 -41.11 -8.16
C SER A 595 8.73 -41.42 -6.90
N ALA A 596 8.52 -42.61 -6.35
CA ALA A 596 9.38 -43.15 -5.30
C ALA A 596 9.76 -44.61 -5.57
N ILE A 597 10.98 -45.01 -5.17
CA ILE A 597 11.53 -46.35 -5.45
C ILE A 597 12.41 -46.89 -4.32
N GLU A 598 12.39 -48.20 -4.08
CA GLU A 598 13.34 -48.95 -3.25
C GLU A 598 14.43 -49.60 -4.11
N LEU A 599 15.69 -49.19 -3.97
CA LEU A 599 16.80 -49.60 -4.85
C LEU A 599 17.56 -50.85 -4.37
N SER A 600 17.61 -51.07 -3.06
CA SER A 600 18.44 -52.11 -2.45
C SER A 600 17.67 -53.41 -2.23
N GLY A 601 16.42 -53.29 -1.77
CA GLY A 601 15.63 -54.40 -1.25
C GLY A 601 16.17 -54.93 0.08
N GLY A 602 15.27 -55.43 0.93
CA GLY A 602 15.65 -55.98 2.25
C GLY A 602 15.47 -55.02 3.42
N ALA A 603 14.76 -53.90 3.20
CA ALA A 603 14.21 -53.08 4.28
C ALA A 603 13.29 -53.94 5.19
N PRO A 604 13.27 -53.69 6.50
CA PRO A 604 12.50 -54.51 7.46
C PRO A 604 10.99 -54.39 7.24
N SER A 605 10.51 -53.28 6.67
CA SER A 605 9.11 -53.04 6.33
C SER A 605 8.94 -52.19 5.07
N ALA A 606 7.71 -52.13 4.57
CA ALA A 606 7.30 -51.04 3.67
C ALA A 606 7.42 -49.70 4.39
N GLY A 607 7.63 -48.64 3.63
CA GLY A 607 7.79 -47.27 4.13
C GLY A 607 7.71 -46.32 2.96
N GLY A 608 7.86 -45.02 3.18
CA GLY A 608 7.56 -44.08 2.09
C GLY A 608 7.61 -42.63 2.47
N PHE A 609 6.83 -41.85 1.74
CA PHE A 609 6.80 -40.39 1.82
C PHE A 609 5.34 -39.95 1.97
N THR A 610 5.10 -38.93 2.78
CA THR A 610 3.82 -38.23 2.82
C THR A 610 4.00 -36.85 2.20
N VAL A 611 3.04 -36.44 1.37
CA VAL A 611 2.98 -35.17 0.66
C VAL A 611 1.65 -34.52 0.98
N ASP A 612 1.66 -33.29 1.47
CA ASP A 612 0.46 -32.59 1.94
C ASP A 612 -0.10 -31.66 0.88
N GLU A 613 0.80 -30.91 0.24
CA GLU A 613 0.43 -29.90 -0.74
C GLU A 613 1.45 -29.93 -1.88
N VAL A 614 0.93 -29.77 -3.09
CA VAL A 614 1.73 -29.56 -4.30
C VAL A 614 1.16 -28.35 -5.02
N THR A 615 1.98 -27.32 -5.19
CA THR A 615 1.68 -26.20 -6.07
C THR A 615 2.65 -26.18 -7.24
N LEU A 616 2.13 -26.15 -8.47
CA LEU A 616 2.91 -26.04 -9.70
C LEU A 616 2.63 -24.70 -10.38
N THR A 617 3.64 -23.86 -10.54
CA THR A 617 3.55 -22.51 -11.13
C THR A 617 4.29 -22.43 -12.46
N GLU A 618 3.66 -21.88 -13.51
CA GLU A 618 4.35 -21.54 -14.74
C GLU A 618 5.10 -20.21 -14.56
N LEU A 619 6.44 -20.23 -14.61
CA LEU A 619 7.27 -19.07 -14.29
C LEU A 619 7.27 -18.01 -15.39
N ASN A 620 7.11 -18.45 -16.64
CA ASN A 620 6.87 -17.56 -17.77
C ASN A 620 5.60 -18.10 -18.42
N PRO A 621 4.39 -17.78 -17.88
CA PRO A 621 3.14 -18.25 -18.45
C PRO A 621 3.17 -17.84 -19.90
N THR A 622 3.34 -18.85 -20.76
CA THR A 622 3.57 -18.58 -22.16
C THR A 622 2.27 -17.95 -22.62
N ALA A 623 2.34 -16.72 -23.13
CA ALA A 623 1.25 -16.12 -23.87
C ALA A 623 0.60 -17.20 -24.73
N MET A 624 -0.72 -17.18 -24.90
CA MET A 624 -1.35 -18.13 -25.79
C MET A 624 -0.74 -17.94 -27.19
N ASN A 625 0.27 -18.76 -27.48
CA ASN A 625 1.07 -18.62 -28.66
C ASN A 625 0.32 -19.43 -29.70
N ASN A 626 -0.06 -18.74 -30.76
CA ASN A 626 -0.62 -19.36 -31.94
C ASN A 626 0.47 -19.43 -33.02
N PRO A 627 1.57 -20.18 -32.82
CA PRO A 627 2.55 -20.34 -33.87
C PRO A 627 1.90 -21.14 -34.99
N PHE A 628 2.14 -20.70 -36.22
CA PHE A 628 1.72 -21.42 -37.42
C PHE A 628 2.77 -22.47 -37.86
N GLU A 629 3.78 -22.72 -37.00
CA GLU A 629 4.84 -23.72 -37.21
C GLU A 629 4.24 -25.14 -37.37
N GLY A 630 4.62 -25.84 -38.44
CA GLY A 630 4.10 -27.17 -38.75
C GLY A 630 2.72 -27.23 -39.42
N ALA A 631 2.07 -26.09 -39.67
CA ALA A 631 0.87 -26.04 -40.51
C ALA A 631 1.24 -26.06 -42.01
N THR A 632 0.49 -26.80 -42.82
CA THR A 632 0.75 -26.90 -44.27
C THR A 632 0.12 -25.74 -45.04
N ASP A 633 0.79 -25.27 -46.10
CA ASP A 633 0.24 -24.26 -47.00
C ASP A 633 -1.19 -24.58 -47.47
N GLY A 634 -2.08 -23.60 -47.34
CA GLY A 634 -3.50 -23.69 -47.63
C GLY A 634 -4.36 -24.32 -46.52
N ALA A 635 -3.78 -24.66 -45.37
CA ALA A 635 -4.56 -25.07 -44.19
C ALA A 635 -5.37 -23.90 -43.63
N SER A 636 -6.58 -24.16 -43.13
CA SER A 636 -7.38 -23.15 -42.45
C SER A 636 -6.87 -22.91 -41.03
N TRP A 637 -6.97 -21.68 -40.51
CA TRP A 637 -6.57 -21.32 -39.14
C TRP A 637 -7.36 -22.11 -38.07
N ASP A 638 -8.56 -22.60 -38.42
CA ASP A 638 -9.41 -23.41 -37.55
C ASP A 638 -8.97 -24.87 -37.40
N SER A 639 -8.04 -25.34 -38.23
CA SER A 639 -7.63 -26.76 -38.24
C SER A 639 -6.98 -27.23 -36.94
N THR A 640 -6.56 -26.29 -36.10
CA THR A 640 -6.02 -26.51 -34.75
C THR A 640 -7.05 -26.40 -33.64
N GLY A 641 -8.31 -26.03 -33.96
CA GLY A 641 -9.37 -25.77 -32.98
C GLY A 641 -9.20 -24.48 -32.17
N LYS A 642 -8.27 -23.60 -32.56
CA LYS A 642 -7.95 -22.38 -31.80
C LYS A 642 -8.73 -21.14 -32.27
N PHE A 643 -9.33 -21.19 -33.46
CA PHE A 643 -10.09 -20.07 -34.03
C PHE A 643 -11.30 -20.57 -34.82
N THR A 644 -12.39 -19.83 -34.73
CA THR A 644 -13.49 -19.89 -35.69
C THR A 644 -13.28 -18.84 -36.79
N THR A 645 -13.44 -19.21 -38.06
CA THR A 645 -13.13 -18.32 -39.20
C THR A 645 -14.35 -18.06 -40.09
N GLN A 646 -14.42 -16.86 -40.69
CA GLN A 646 -15.46 -16.50 -41.66
C GLN A 646 -14.96 -15.42 -42.63
N HIS A 647 -15.35 -15.48 -43.91
CA HIS A 647 -14.96 -14.50 -44.94
C HIS A 647 -16.05 -14.35 -46.03
N GLY A 648 -16.03 -13.24 -46.78
CA GLY A 648 -16.94 -13.02 -47.91
C GLY A 648 -16.98 -11.57 -48.43
N THR A 649 -17.90 -11.29 -49.36
CA THR A 649 -18.19 -9.94 -49.90
C THR A 649 -19.61 -9.51 -49.51
N GLY A 650 -19.85 -8.19 -49.42
CA GLY A 650 -21.12 -7.63 -48.94
C GLY A 650 -22.35 -8.19 -49.67
N ASN A 651 -23.25 -8.84 -48.90
CA ASN A 651 -24.42 -9.66 -49.29
C ASN A 651 -24.20 -11.19 -49.41
N SER A 652 -23.47 -11.77 -48.45
CA SER A 652 -23.60 -13.19 -48.04
C SER A 652 -23.34 -14.23 -49.14
N LYS A 653 -22.48 -13.92 -50.12
CA LYS A 653 -21.98 -14.91 -51.07
C LYS A 653 -20.55 -15.32 -50.69
N PRO A 654 -20.22 -16.62 -50.70
CA PRO A 654 -18.83 -17.05 -50.77
C PRO A 654 -18.33 -16.68 -52.18
N GLU A 655 -17.48 -15.67 -52.25
CA GLU A 655 -16.89 -15.20 -53.51
C GLU A 655 -15.38 -15.40 -53.54
N VAL A 656 -14.91 -15.58 -54.78
CA VAL A 656 -13.53 -15.88 -55.14
C VAL A 656 -12.63 -14.70 -54.80
N GLY A 657 -11.68 -14.89 -53.89
CA GLY A 657 -10.63 -13.91 -53.58
C GLY A 657 -10.63 -13.30 -52.18
N ALA A 658 -11.60 -13.63 -51.31
CA ALA A 658 -11.50 -13.39 -49.87
C ALA A 658 -11.29 -14.72 -49.14
N GLY A 659 -10.40 -14.78 -48.15
CA GLY A 659 -10.04 -16.05 -47.51
C GLY A 659 -9.24 -15.89 -46.22
N ILE A 660 -9.20 -16.97 -45.43
CA ILE A 660 -8.35 -17.11 -44.24
C ILE A 660 -7.70 -18.49 -44.32
N ASP A 661 -6.39 -18.51 -44.48
CA ASP A 661 -5.60 -19.74 -44.60
C ASP A 661 -4.16 -19.52 -44.13
N VAL A 662 -3.33 -20.55 -44.16
CA VAL A 662 -1.92 -20.50 -43.77
C VAL A 662 -1.04 -20.55 -45.02
N VAL A 663 0.00 -19.74 -45.10
CA VAL A 663 1.04 -19.77 -46.15
C VAL A 663 2.40 -19.56 -45.52
N ASP A 664 3.39 -20.38 -45.88
CA ASP A 664 4.76 -20.30 -45.34
C ASP A 664 4.80 -20.23 -43.80
N GLU A 665 3.97 -21.06 -43.14
CA GLU A 665 3.80 -21.05 -41.68
C GLU A 665 3.41 -19.67 -41.13
N GLN A 666 2.56 -18.94 -41.85
CA GLN A 666 1.99 -17.66 -41.42
C GLN A 666 0.49 -17.65 -41.69
N GLY A 667 -0.26 -17.05 -40.78
CA GLY A 667 -1.67 -16.81 -40.98
C GLY A 667 -1.91 -15.73 -42.03
N ARG A 668 -2.58 -16.07 -43.13
CA ARG A 668 -2.99 -15.16 -44.19
C ARG A 668 -4.47 -14.80 -44.14
N MET A 669 -4.77 -13.51 -44.29
CA MET A 669 -6.11 -12.98 -44.53
C MET A 669 -6.14 -12.25 -45.88
N THR A 670 -6.84 -12.82 -46.87
CA THR A 670 -6.95 -12.27 -48.23
C THR A 670 -8.26 -11.52 -48.43
N LEU A 671 -8.22 -10.40 -49.15
CA LEU A 671 -9.36 -9.56 -49.54
C LEU A 671 -9.44 -9.44 -51.06
N SER A 672 -10.66 -9.43 -51.61
CA SER A 672 -10.90 -9.47 -53.06
C SER A 672 -10.77 -8.12 -53.79
N GLY A 673 -10.53 -7.02 -53.06
CA GLY A 673 -10.49 -5.65 -53.61
C GLY A 673 -11.89 -5.04 -53.86
N GLU A 674 -12.95 -5.83 -53.67
CA GLU A 674 -14.32 -5.34 -53.70
C GLU A 674 -14.69 -4.60 -52.43
N LYS A 675 -15.59 -3.62 -52.56
CA LYS A 675 -16.11 -2.87 -51.41
C LYS A 675 -16.79 -3.81 -50.41
N PHE A 676 -16.41 -3.71 -49.14
CA PHE A 676 -16.87 -4.55 -48.04
C PHE A 676 -16.50 -6.03 -48.16
N SER A 677 -15.43 -6.35 -48.90
CA SER A 677 -14.74 -7.64 -48.77
C SER A 677 -14.17 -7.75 -47.36
N TYR A 678 -14.37 -8.89 -46.69
CA TYR A 678 -13.93 -9.09 -45.32
C TYR A 678 -13.44 -10.51 -45.05
N ALA A 679 -12.55 -10.62 -44.08
CA ALA A 679 -12.09 -11.84 -43.46
C ALA A 679 -12.07 -11.61 -41.94
N ARG A 680 -12.60 -12.54 -41.13
CA ARG A 680 -12.60 -12.45 -39.67
C ARG A 680 -12.36 -13.78 -38.98
N ALA A 681 -11.71 -13.75 -37.83
CA ALA A 681 -11.43 -14.89 -36.97
C ALA A 681 -11.74 -14.56 -35.50
N ALA A 682 -12.31 -15.49 -34.75
CA ALA A 682 -12.53 -15.35 -33.30
C ALA A 682 -11.85 -16.51 -32.56
N ALA A 683 -11.06 -16.20 -31.53
CA ALA A 683 -10.32 -17.20 -30.77
C ALA A 683 -11.27 -18.11 -29.96
N GLU A 684 -10.99 -19.40 -29.96
CA GLU A 684 -11.66 -20.41 -29.12
C GLU A 684 -10.91 -20.50 -27.78
N GLN A 685 -11.24 -19.60 -26.85
CA GLN A 685 -10.59 -19.48 -25.54
C GLN A 685 -11.56 -18.98 -24.47
N THR A 686 -11.15 -19.05 -23.21
CA THR A 686 -11.85 -18.39 -22.10
C THR A 686 -11.87 -16.87 -22.28
N GLU A 687 -12.88 -16.24 -21.70
CA GLU A 687 -13.03 -14.79 -21.73
C GLU A 687 -11.91 -14.11 -20.95
N LEU A 688 -11.34 -13.05 -21.54
CA LEU A 688 -10.25 -12.25 -20.99
C LEU A 688 -10.78 -11.00 -20.32
N THR A 689 -10.17 -10.57 -19.20
CA THR A 689 -10.45 -9.29 -18.54
C THR A 689 -9.35 -8.27 -18.82
N ASP A 690 -8.27 -8.22 -18.04
CA ASP A 690 -7.12 -7.38 -18.31
C ASP A 690 -6.19 -8.09 -19.29
N SER A 691 -6.23 -7.65 -20.55
CA SER A 691 -5.59 -8.39 -21.63
C SER A 691 -4.66 -7.55 -22.48
N GLU A 692 -3.62 -8.21 -22.97
CA GLU A 692 -2.67 -7.64 -23.90
C GLU A 692 -2.42 -8.62 -25.05
N ILE A 693 -2.18 -8.09 -26.25
CA ILE A 693 -1.64 -8.87 -27.36
C ILE A 693 -0.31 -8.31 -27.80
N LEU A 694 0.56 -9.21 -28.21
CA LEU A 694 1.74 -8.91 -29.02
C LEU A 694 1.61 -9.67 -30.33
N VAL A 695 1.61 -8.94 -31.44
CA VAL A 695 1.42 -9.53 -32.76
C VAL A 695 2.44 -9.01 -33.77
N ARG A 696 3.06 -9.93 -34.51
CA ARG A 696 3.87 -9.63 -35.68
C ARG A 696 3.02 -9.75 -36.94
N PHE A 697 2.94 -8.68 -37.72
CA PHE A 697 2.09 -8.61 -38.90
C PHE A 697 2.77 -7.88 -40.07
N LYS A 698 2.26 -8.12 -41.27
CA LYS A 698 2.62 -7.40 -42.49
C LYS A 698 1.38 -7.24 -43.36
N GLY A 699 1.25 -6.12 -44.05
CA GLY A 699 0.12 -5.85 -44.96
C GLY A 699 0.58 -5.31 -46.30
N GLU A 700 -0.11 -5.67 -47.38
CA GLU A 700 0.15 -5.06 -48.69
C GLU A 700 -0.41 -3.62 -48.75
N PRO A 701 0.41 -2.63 -49.16
CA PRO A 701 -0.08 -1.27 -49.39
C PRO A 701 -1.20 -1.22 -50.45
N GLY A 702 -2.14 -0.28 -50.27
CA GLY A 702 -3.15 0.12 -51.27
C GLY A 702 -4.62 -0.06 -50.86
N ASN A 703 -5.53 0.76 -51.44
CA ASN A 703 -6.94 0.99 -51.05
C ASN A 703 -7.18 1.29 -49.53
N ASP A 704 -8.41 1.59 -49.09
CA ASP A 704 -8.74 1.79 -47.64
C ASP A 704 -8.91 0.42 -46.95
N ARG A 705 -7.78 -0.26 -46.71
CA ARG A 705 -7.71 -1.57 -46.06
C ARG A 705 -7.46 -1.41 -44.56
N ARG A 706 -8.16 -2.23 -43.77
CA ARG A 706 -8.13 -2.13 -42.32
C ARG A 706 -7.94 -3.50 -41.70
N LEU A 707 -6.87 -3.67 -40.93
CA LEU A 707 -6.66 -4.81 -40.06
C LEU A 707 -7.03 -4.39 -38.63
N ARG A 708 -7.83 -5.19 -37.95
CA ARG A 708 -8.35 -4.91 -36.62
C ARG A 708 -8.09 -6.07 -35.69
N PHE A 709 -7.63 -5.74 -34.49
CA PHE A 709 -7.59 -6.65 -33.36
C PHE A 709 -8.53 -6.12 -32.28
N TRP A 710 -9.34 -7.00 -31.71
CA TRP A 710 -10.31 -6.68 -30.68
C TRP A 710 -10.05 -7.51 -29.44
N LEU A 711 -10.00 -6.84 -28.28
CA LEU A 711 -9.91 -7.43 -26.96
C LEU A 711 -11.22 -7.19 -26.19
N ARG A 712 -11.51 -8.10 -25.25
CA ARG A 712 -12.77 -8.14 -24.48
C ARG A 712 -13.99 -8.07 -25.41
N ALA A 713 -13.91 -8.81 -26.51
CA ALA A 713 -14.90 -8.74 -27.56
C ALA A 713 -15.91 -9.88 -27.47
N ASP A 714 -17.18 -9.51 -27.52
CA ASP A 714 -18.31 -10.43 -27.61
C ASP A 714 -18.59 -10.80 -29.07
N ASP A 715 -19.77 -11.35 -29.36
CA ASP A 715 -20.16 -11.80 -30.69
C ASP A 715 -20.06 -10.73 -31.80
N TRP A 716 -19.73 -11.22 -33.00
CA TRP A 716 -19.66 -10.38 -34.18
C TRP A 716 -21.01 -9.73 -34.50
N ASN A 717 -21.07 -8.40 -34.48
CA ASN A 717 -22.26 -7.63 -34.86
C ASN A 717 -22.26 -7.27 -36.35
N THR A 718 -21.12 -6.73 -36.83
CA THR A 718 -20.93 -6.31 -38.22
C THR A 718 -19.84 -7.15 -38.89
N LEU A 719 -19.52 -6.85 -40.15
CA LEU A 719 -18.50 -7.59 -40.91
C LEU A 719 -17.11 -7.58 -40.25
N ALA A 720 -16.76 -6.51 -39.54
CA ALA A 720 -15.42 -6.30 -38.96
C ALA A 720 -15.43 -5.65 -37.57
N ALA A 721 -16.54 -5.77 -36.83
CA ALA A 721 -16.64 -5.26 -35.46
C ALA A 721 -17.61 -6.11 -34.61
N PRO A 722 -17.30 -6.32 -33.30
CA PRO A 722 -18.17 -7.01 -32.35
C PRO A 722 -19.37 -6.16 -31.92
N SER A 723 -20.23 -6.66 -31.03
CA SER A 723 -21.32 -5.89 -30.41
C SER A 723 -20.82 -5.02 -29.25
N HIS A 724 -19.79 -5.51 -28.55
CA HIS A 724 -19.01 -4.83 -27.52
C HIS A 724 -17.55 -5.22 -27.64
N GLY A 725 -16.66 -4.27 -27.38
CA GLY A 725 -15.22 -4.55 -27.26
C GLY A 725 -14.35 -3.36 -27.59
N TYR A 726 -13.06 -3.53 -27.29
CA TYR A 726 -12.03 -2.54 -27.57
C TYR A 726 -11.14 -3.02 -28.70
N GLY A 727 -10.90 -2.14 -29.66
CA GLY A 727 -10.13 -2.49 -30.84
C GLY A 727 -8.91 -1.60 -31.03
N VAL A 728 -7.95 -2.13 -31.77
CA VAL A 728 -6.96 -1.32 -32.48
C VAL A 728 -7.15 -1.57 -33.98
N GLU A 729 -7.19 -0.49 -34.75
CA GLU A 729 -7.26 -0.50 -36.21
C GLU A 729 -5.94 -0.04 -36.78
N ILE A 730 -5.40 -0.85 -37.68
CA ILE A 730 -4.31 -0.53 -38.58
C ILE A 730 -4.93 -0.23 -39.94
N LYS A 731 -4.76 1.00 -40.42
CA LYS A 731 -5.23 1.43 -41.73
C LYS A 731 -4.05 1.61 -42.67
N THR A 732 -4.08 0.92 -43.81
CA THR A 732 -3.18 1.14 -44.93
C THR A 732 -3.92 1.84 -46.09
N SER A 733 -3.20 2.62 -46.90
CA SER A 733 -3.75 3.38 -48.03
C SER A 733 -2.78 3.51 -49.22
N ASP A 734 -3.30 3.84 -50.41
CA ASP A 734 -2.47 4.25 -51.57
C ASP A 734 -1.82 5.63 -51.37
N ASP A 735 -2.30 6.39 -50.39
CA ASP A 735 -1.69 7.63 -49.92
C ASP A 735 -0.97 7.33 -48.58
N PRO A 736 0.38 7.17 -48.56
CA PRO A 736 1.13 6.88 -47.34
C PRO A 736 0.98 7.96 -46.26
N GLU A 737 0.50 9.15 -46.62
CA GLU A 737 0.17 10.22 -45.66
C GLU A 737 -1.13 9.94 -44.90
N ALA A 738 -1.92 8.95 -45.34
CA ALA A 738 -3.22 8.58 -44.77
C ALA A 738 -3.19 7.32 -43.89
N ASP A 739 -2.02 6.66 -43.77
CA ASP A 739 -1.79 5.50 -42.90
C ASP A 739 -1.83 5.90 -41.43
N ASN A 740 -2.51 5.09 -40.61
CA ASN A 740 -2.62 5.38 -39.18
C ASN A 740 -2.97 4.15 -38.35
N VAL A 741 -2.68 4.28 -37.06
CA VAL A 741 -3.13 3.37 -36.00
C VAL A 741 -4.16 4.09 -35.15
N GLN A 742 -5.31 3.47 -34.93
CA GLN A 742 -6.43 4.06 -34.18
C GLN A 742 -6.94 3.11 -33.11
N LEU A 743 -7.25 3.64 -31.93
CA LEU A 743 -8.00 2.92 -30.91
C LEU A 743 -9.50 3.01 -31.22
N LEU A 744 -10.20 1.89 -31.15
CA LEU A 744 -11.62 1.74 -31.42
C LEU A 744 -12.38 1.30 -30.17
N ARG A 745 -13.66 1.69 -30.09
CA ARG A 745 -14.62 1.18 -29.11
C ARG A 745 -15.97 0.92 -29.75
N VAL A 746 -16.61 -0.17 -29.36
CA VAL A 746 -17.99 -0.52 -29.76
C VAL A 746 -18.83 -0.78 -28.52
N ARG A 747 -20.06 -0.25 -28.52
CA ARG A 747 -21.08 -0.46 -27.47
C ARG A 747 -22.46 -0.62 -28.09
N ASP A 748 -23.25 -1.56 -27.56
CA ASP A 748 -24.64 -1.84 -27.95
C ASP A 748 -24.82 -2.04 -29.46
N GLY A 749 -23.81 -2.60 -30.13
CA GLY A 749 -23.85 -2.83 -31.57
C GLY A 749 -23.87 -1.56 -32.44
N ASN A 750 -23.52 -0.39 -31.91
CA ASN A 750 -23.31 0.82 -32.71
C ASN A 750 -22.03 0.75 -33.55
N SER A 751 -21.91 1.59 -34.59
CA SER A 751 -20.70 1.67 -35.42
C SER A 751 -19.46 1.98 -34.58
N ALA A 752 -18.36 1.24 -34.78
CA ALA A 752 -17.09 1.48 -34.12
C ALA A 752 -16.63 2.95 -34.25
N TRP A 753 -16.40 3.62 -33.13
CA TRP A 753 -15.88 4.99 -33.12
C TRP A 753 -14.37 4.98 -32.88
N ALA A 754 -13.63 5.72 -33.72
CA ALA A 754 -12.24 6.02 -33.45
C ALA A 754 -12.14 6.94 -32.22
N MET A 755 -11.51 6.44 -31.17
CA MET A 755 -11.34 7.16 -29.91
C MET A 755 -10.16 8.13 -29.96
N ARG A 756 -9.05 7.69 -30.54
CA ARG A 756 -7.81 8.43 -30.71
C ARG A 756 -6.96 7.70 -31.74
N GLY A 757 -6.24 8.41 -32.58
CA GLY A 757 -5.34 7.81 -33.55
C GLY A 757 -4.13 8.69 -33.81
N THR A 758 -3.08 8.08 -34.33
CA THR A 758 -1.88 8.79 -34.78
C THR A 758 -1.41 8.23 -36.10
N ARG A 759 -0.69 9.04 -36.86
CA ARG A 759 -0.05 8.62 -38.10
C ARG A 759 1.11 7.70 -37.79
N VAL A 760 1.26 6.64 -38.57
CA VAL A 760 2.38 5.70 -38.53
C VAL A 760 2.80 5.43 -39.97
N GLU A 761 4.11 5.45 -40.25
CA GLU A 761 4.63 5.02 -41.55
C GLU A 761 4.60 3.50 -41.62
N MET A 762 3.89 2.94 -42.60
CA MET A 762 3.83 1.51 -42.84
C MET A 762 4.40 1.21 -44.23
N ASP A 763 5.38 0.32 -44.28
CA ASP A 763 5.91 -0.22 -45.53
C ASP A 763 5.40 -1.65 -45.76
N ASP A 764 5.86 -2.29 -46.84
CA ASP A 764 5.61 -3.71 -47.10
C ASP A 764 6.52 -4.63 -46.26
N GLY A 765 7.14 -4.14 -45.19
CA GLY A 765 7.94 -4.90 -44.24
C GLY A 765 7.10 -5.55 -43.13
N TRP A 766 7.78 -6.27 -42.24
CA TRP A 766 7.16 -6.78 -41.02
C TRP A 766 7.12 -5.68 -39.95
N HIS A 767 6.02 -5.65 -39.20
CA HIS A 767 5.80 -4.74 -38.09
C HIS A 767 5.34 -5.51 -36.87
N TRP A 768 5.63 -4.97 -35.70
CA TRP A 768 5.09 -5.43 -34.44
C TRP A 768 3.99 -4.50 -33.97
N LEU A 769 2.94 -5.06 -33.38
CA LEU A 769 1.89 -4.36 -32.67
C LEU A 769 1.80 -4.94 -31.26
N ARG A 770 1.86 -4.06 -30.25
CA ARG A 770 1.42 -4.37 -28.89
C ARG A 770 0.15 -3.59 -28.59
N PHE A 771 -0.92 -4.26 -28.17
CA PHE A 771 -2.21 -3.64 -27.85
C PHE A 771 -2.73 -4.15 -26.52
N SER A 772 -3.01 -3.23 -25.59
CA SER A 772 -3.33 -3.52 -24.19
C SER A 772 -4.62 -2.83 -23.78
N VAL A 773 -5.47 -3.58 -23.08
CA VAL A 773 -6.72 -3.15 -22.44
C VAL A 773 -6.63 -3.59 -20.98
N ARG A 774 -6.23 -2.67 -20.10
CA ARG A 774 -5.92 -2.96 -18.68
C ARG A 774 -6.32 -1.81 -17.78
N GLY A 775 -6.96 -2.09 -16.63
CA GLY A 775 -7.16 -1.09 -15.56
C GLY A 775 -7.82 0.22 -16.00
N GLY A 776 -8.79 0.14 -16.92
CA GLY A 776 -9.46 1.32 -17.50
C GLY A 776 -8.62 2.08 -18.53
N GLY A 777 -7.51 1.52 -19.00
CA GLY A 777 -6.64 2.10 -20.02
C GLY A 777 -6.61 1.27 -21.30
N ILE A 778 -6.61 1.95 -22.45
CA ILE A 778 -6.52 1.35 -23.78
C ILE A 778 -5.31 1.97 -24.48
N LYS A 779 -4.34 1.14 -24.87
CA LYS A 779 -3.09 1.60 -25.49
C LYS A 779 -2.60 0.67 -26.58
N ALA A 780 -1.99 1.24 -27.61
CA ALA A 780 -1.33 0.50 -28.66
C ALA A 780 0.01 1.14 -29.02
N LYS A 781 0.98 0.29 -29.39
CA LYS A 781 2.23 0.72 -30.02
C LYS A 781 2.61 -0.17 -31.18
N VAL A 782 3.19 0.44 -32.21
CA VAL A 782 3.61 -0.21 -33.45
C VAL A 782 5.03 0.21 -33.79
N TRP A 783 5.86 -0.75 -34.24
CA TRP A 783 7.24 -0.50 -34.66
C TRP A 783 7.68 -1.49 -35.74
N ALA A 784 8.72 -1.14 -36.50
CA ALA A 784 9.24 -2.00 -37.56
C ALA A 784 10.00 -3.20 -36.99
N ASP A 785 9.88 -4.34 -37.64
CA ASP A 785 10.60 -5.56 -37.26
C ASP A 785 12.12 -5.40 -37.44
N GLY A 786 12.87 -5.79 -36.40
CA GLY A 786 14.32 -5.55 -36.31
C GLY A 786 14.71 -4.28 -35.56
N GLU A 787 13.75 -3.42 -35.21
CA GLU A 787 13.94 -2.30 -34.27
C GLU A 787 13.62 -2.71 -32.83
N ALA A 788 14.20 -2.00 -31.86
CA ALA A 788 13.90 -2.21 -30.46
C ALA A 788 12.48 -1.71 -30.14
N GLU A 789 11.77 -2.42 -29.27
CA GLU A 789 10.43 -2.04 -28.84
C GLU A 789 10.44 -0.64 -28.17
N PRO A 790 9.62 0.32 -28.64
CA PRO A 790 9.53 1.64 -28.02
C PRO A 790 9.03 1.57 -26.57
N LEU A 791 9.63 2.40 -25.70
CA LEU A 791 9.21 2.57 -24.31
C LEU A 791 7.85 3.28 -24.23
N ASP A 792 7.66 4.31 -25.06
CA ASP A 792 6.43 5.08 -25.10
C ASP A 792 5.33 4.40 -25.93
N TRP A 793 4.07 4.64 -25.55
CA TRP A 793 2.92 4.16 -26.30
C TRP A 793 2.60 5.07 -27.48
N THR A 794 2.46 4.50 -28.68
CA THR A 794 2.11 5.24 -29.91
C THR A 794 0.75 5.94 -29.77
N VAL A 795 -0.21 5.30 -29.09
CA VAL A 795 -1.52 5.89 -28.77
C VAL A 795 -2.06 5.30 -27.47
N TRP A 796 -2.64 6.16 -26.61
CA TRP A 796 -3.28 5.75 -25.34
C TRP A 796 -4.48 6.64 -24.99
N ARG A 797 -5.44 6.06 -24.25
CA ARG A 797 -6.59 6.75 -23.66
C ARG A 797 -7.12 6.01 -22.43
N GLY A 798 -7.54 6.74 -21.40
CA GLY A 798 -8.35 6.20 -20.29
C GLY A 798 -9.84 6.08 -20.66
N ASP A 799 -10.51 5.06 -20.13
CA ASP A 799 -11.92 4.76 -20.28
C ASP A 799 -12.44 4.02 -19.03
N GLU A 800 -13.28 4.69 -18.25
CA GLU A 800 -13.78 4.22 -16.94
C GLU A 800 -14.86 3.12 -17.04
N GLU A 801 -15.44 2.93 -18.22
CA GLU A 801 -16.50 1.95 -18.46
C GLU A 801 -15.97 0.79 -19.29
N ILE A 802 -15.29 -0.12 -18.60
CA ILE A 802 -14.72 -1.33 -19.17
C ILE A 802 -15.86 -2.35 -19.42
N PRO A 803 -16.10 -2.84 -20.66
CA PRO A 803 -17.04 -3.94 -20.89
C PRO A 803 -16.56 -5.19 -20.16
N GLY A 804 -17.45 -6.14 -19.84
CA GLY A 804 -17.08 -7.39 -19.14
C GLY A 804 -15.99 -8.22 -19.85
N PRO A 805 -15.63 -9.38 -19.28
CA PRO A 805 -14.71 -10.32 -19.92
C PRO A 805 -15.13 -10.64 -21.37
N GLY A 806 -14.17 -10.91 -22.26
CA GLY A 806 -14.48 -11.31 -23.64
C GLY A 806 -13.29 -11.86 -24.42
N THR A 807 -13.51 -12.26 -25.67
CA THR A 807 -12.51 -13.02 -26.45
C THR A 807 -11.65 -12.13 -27.36
N LEU A 808 -10.52 -12.67 -27.84
CA LEU A 808 -9.75 -12.06 -28.94
C LEU A 808 -10.47 -12.25 -30.28
N LYS A 809 -10.61 -11.16 -31.03
CA LYS A 809 -11.13 -11.21 -32.41
C LYS A 809 -10.25 -10.45 -33.39
N ILE A 810 -10.12 -10.97 -34.60
CA ILE A 810 -9.29 -10.43 -35.67
C ILE A 810 -10.16 -10.22 -36.89
N ALA A 811 -10.04 -9.07 -37.57
CA ALA A 811 -10.76 -8.80 -38.81
C ALA A 811 -9.93 -7.99 -39.79
N ALA A 812 -10.04 -8.31 -41.07
CA ALA A 812 -9.56 -7.52 -42.19
C ALA A 812 -10.76 -7.08 -43.05
N ILE A 813 -10.78 -5.82 -43.49
CA ILE A 813 -11.85 -5.28 -44.35
C ILE A 813 -11.35 -4.29 -45.38
N GLU A 814 -11.93 -4.36 -46.58
CA GLU A 814 -11.78 -3.40 -47.68
C GLU A 814 -12.95 -2.40 -47.65
N SER A 815 -12.72 -1.16 -47.21
CA SER A 815 -13.79 -0.22 -46.82
C SER A 815 -14.44 0.52 -48.01
N THR A 816 -13.65 0.98 -48.98
CA THR A 816 -14.11 1.89 -50.04
C THR A 816 -14.29 1.20 -51.40
N GLY A 817 -13.43 0.23 -51.73
CA GLY A 817 -13.36 -0.48 -53.02
C GLY A 817 -12.89 0.42 -54.17
N GLY A 818 -12.00 -0.07 -55.04
CA GLY A 818 -11.41 0.81 -56.07
C GLY A 818 -10.49 0.23 -57.15
N ALA A 819 -9.91 -0.96 -56.98
CA ALA A 819 -9.01 -1.55 -57.98
C ALA A 819 -9.20 -3.08 -58.09
N SER A 820 -8.95 -3.63 -59.28
CA SER A 820 -9.13 -5.05 -59.62
C SER A 820 -8.07 -6.00 -59.03
N SER A 821 -7.17 -5.51 -58.19
CA SER A 821 -6.22 -6.33 -57.43
C SER A 821 -6.64 -6.32 -55.97
N GLY A 822 -6.98 -7.50 -55.44
CA GLY A 822 -7.13 -7.73 -54.01
C GLY A 822 -5.83 -7.47 -53.25
N GLY A 823 -5.81 -7.82 -51.97
CA GLY A 823 -4.59 -7.74 -51.16
C GLY A 823 -4.67 -8.63 -49.94
N GLU A 824 -3.55 -8.74 -49.23
CA GLU A 824 -3.43 -9.65 -48.08
C GLU A 824 -2.77 -9.00 -46.86
N PHE A 825 -3.11 -9.56 -45.69
CA PHE A 825 -2.38 -9.40 -44.44
C PHE A 825 -1.81 -10.75 -44.03
N LEU A 826 -0.55 -10.74 -43.59
CA LEU A 826 0.13 -11.88 -42.98
C LEU A 826 0.33 -11.62 -41.50
N ILE A 827 0.05 -12.63 -40.68
CA ILE A 827 0.20 -12.64 -39.22
C ILE A 827 1.07 -13.85 -38.88
N ASP A 828 2.16 -13.64 -38.16
CA ASP A 828 3.16 -14.67 -37.87
C ASP A 828 3.12 -15.09 -36.39
N GLN A 829 3.59 -14.22 -35.51
CA GLN A 829 3.61 -14.47 -34.07
C GLN A 829 2.47 -13.73 -33.40
N LEU A 830 1.43 -14.45 -32.99
CA LEU A 830 0.31 -13.92 -32.22
C LEU A 830 0.32 -14.50 -30.81
N SER A 831 0.56 -13.62 -29.83
CA SER A 831 0.63 -13.92 -28.41
C SER A 831 -0.48 -13.15 -27.67
N VAL A 832 -1.23 -13.86 -26.83
CA VAL A 832 -2.30 -13.28 -25.99
C VAL A 832 -1.95 -13.45 -24.52
N PHE A 833 -2.01 -12.36 -23.77
CA PHE A 833 -1.76 -12.30 -22.34
C PHE A 833 -3.06 -11.98 -21.61
N ASP A 834 -3.42 -12.80 -20.63
CA ASP A 834 -4.45 -12.50 -19.64
C ASP A 834 -3.75 -12.22 -18.30
N HIS A 835 -3.92 -11.02 -17.79
CA HIS A 835 -3.28 -10.57 -16.56
C HIS A 835 -4.09 -10.89 -15.30
N ASP A 836 -5.32 -11.39 -15.46
CA ASP A 836 -6.21 -11.75 -14.35
C ASP A 836 -6.52 -13.26 -14.27
N ALA A 837 -5.88 -14.09 -15.12
CA ALA A 837 -6.09 -15.54 -15.12
C ALA A 837 -5.91 -16.12 -13.70
N ALA A 838 -6.99 -16.73 -13.20
CA ALA A 838 -7.33 -16.95 -11.79
C ALA A 838 -6.18 -17.24 -10.81
N GLN A 839 -6.16 -16.45 -9.72
CA GLN A 839 -5.88 -17.00 -8.39
C GLN A 839 -7.15 -17.74 -7.90
N PRO A 840 -7.03 -18.87 -7.17
CA PRO A 840 -8.18 -19.56 -6.60
C PRO A 840 -9.02 -18.61 -5.73
N GLU A 841 -10.34 -18.81 -5.73
CA GLU A 841 -11.35 -17.93 -5.15
C GLU A 841 -11.01 -17.47 -3.72
N SER A 842 -10.52 -16.23 -3.59
CA SER A 842 -10.56 -15.50 -2.32
C SER A 842 -11.90 -14.80 -2.20
N VAL A 843 -12.59 -15.07 -1.09
CA VAL A 843 -13.69 -14.34 -0.46
C VAL A 843 -13.99 -12.99 -1.13
N ALA A 844 -15.23 -12.86 -1.63
CA ALA A 844 -15.83 -11.67 -2.24
C ALA A 844 -15.05 -10.37 -1.97
N ALA A 845 -14.28 -9.92 -2.96
CA ALA A 845 -13.57 -8.65 -2.89
C ALA A 845 -14.58 -7.52 -2.62
N ALA A 846 -14.51 -6.95 -1.43
CA ALA A 846 -15.20 -5.70 -1.13
C ALA A 846 -14.62 -4.60 -2.04
N GLU A 847 -15.47 -3.66 -2.50
CA GLU A 847 -14.94 -2.44 -3.09
C GLU A 847 -13.99 -1.75 -2.09
N PRO A 848 -12.91 -1.07 -2.55
CA PRO A 848 -12.02 -0.37 -1.65
C PRO A 848 -12.82 0.57 -0.75
N LEU A 849 -12.57 0.49 0.55
CA LEU A 849 -13.12 1.42 1.52
C LEU A 849 -12.72 2.83 1.11
N LYS A 850 -13.70 3.65 0.73
CA LYS A 850 -13.49 5.07 0.53
C LYS A 850 -13.59 5.71 1.90
N LEU A 851 -12.44 5.98 2.53
CA LEU A 851 -12.38 7.07 3.49
C LEU A 851 -12.92 8.33 2.80
N GLY A 852 -13.59 9.22 3.52
CA GLY A 852 -14.29 10.38 2.97
C GLY A 852 -13.37 11.40 2.29
N SER A 853 -12.77 11.04 1.16
CA SER A 853 -12.06 11.90 0.22
C SER A 853 -12.23 11.28 -1.17
N GLY A 854 -13.14 11.83 -1.96
CA GLY A 854 -13.29 11.47 -3.38
C GLY A 854 -11.99 11.70 -4.16
N GLU A 855 -11.94 11.19 -5.39
CA GLU A 855 -10.78 11.19 -6.30
C GLU A 855 -10.38 12.58 -6.85
N GLU A 856 -10.86 13.68 -6.25
CA GLU A 856 -10.45 15.06 -6.55
C GLU A 856 -9.81 15.67 -5.29
N GLU A 857 -8.73 16.45 -5.44
CA GLU A 857 -7.93 17.03 -4.35
C GLU A 857 -8.80 17.51 -3.18
N PRO A 858 -8.88 16.72 -2.08
CA PRO A 858 -9.80 17.00 -0.98
C PRO A 858 -9.40 18.29 -0.27
N GLY A 859 -10.31 18.85 0.53
CA GLY A 859 -9.92 19.86 1.52
C GLY A 859 -8.68 19.37 2.25
N GLN A 860 -7.57 20.11 2.15
CA GLN A 860 -6.27 19.62 2.59
C GLN A 860 -6.32 19.23 4.07
N GLU A 861 -5.94 18.00 4.41
CA GLU A 861 -5.82 17.57 5.80
C GLU A 861 -4.64 18.27 6.48
N SER A 862 -4.79 18.57 7.77
CA SER A 862 -3.66 19.03 8.57
C SER A 862 -3.72 18.57 10.01
N THR A 863 -2.59 18.67 10.67
CA THR A 863 -2.29 18.11 11.99
C THR A 863 -1.14 18.96 12.52
N ILE A 864 -0.93 18.91 13.83
CA ILE A 864 0.24 19.49 14.50
C ILE A 864 0.99 18.37 15.20
N HIS A 865 2.32 18.39 15.11
CA HIS A 865 3.19 17.55 15.91
C HIS A 865 4.17 18.39 16.74
N LEU A 866 4.44 17.96 17.97
CA LEU A 866 5.50 18.50 18.80
C LEU A 866 6.21 17.38 19.58
N SER A 867 7.48 17.62 19.90
CA SER A 867 8.28 16.74 20.74
C SER A 867 8.97 17.55 21.84
N THR A 868 8.97 17.02 23.07
CA THR A 868 9.66 17.63 24.23
C THR A 868 10.40 16.58 25.05
N SER A 869 11.45 17.00 25.75
CA SER A 869 12.19 16.19 26.72
C SER A 869 12.69 17.06 27.87
N ASP A 870 12.99 16.46 29.01
CA ASP A 870 13.51 17.15 30.19
C ASP A 870 14.84 16.56 30.71
N ASN A 871 15.35 17.17 31.78
CA ASN A 871 16.60 16.75 32.43
C ASN A 871 16.50 15.45 33.23
N ASP A 872 15.29 15.03 33.59
CA ASP A 872 15.05 13.82 34.36
C ASP A 872 14.91 12.59 33.43
N GLY A 873 14.86 12.82 32.12
CA GLY A 873 14.82 11.81 31.07
C GLY A 873 13.41 11.53 30.55
N ASN A 874 12.39 12.27 30.98
CA ASN A 874 11.05 12.08 30.43
C ASN A 874 11.00 12.62 29.01
N VAL A 875 10.23 11.95 28.16
CA VAL A 875 10.11 12.28 26.73
C VAL A 875 8.64 12.26 26.34
N VAL A 876 8.21 13.28 25.60
CA VAL A 876 6.84 13.37 25.08
C VAL A 876 6.89 13.56 23.57
N SER A 877 6.18 12.69 22.86
CA SER A 877 5.86 12.82 21.44
C SER A 877 4.35 13.03 21.32
N PHE A 878 3.91 14.15 20.76
CA PHE A 878 2.52 14.57 20.86
C PHE A 878 1.98 15.08 19.52
N THR A 879 0.92 14.43 19.03
CA THR A 879 0.27 14.76 17.75
C THR A 879 -1.22 14.99 17.93
N HIS A 880 -1.75 16.10 17.43
CA HIS A 880 -3.17 16.44 17.54
C HIS A 880 -3.71 17.18 16.31
N THR A 881 -5.03 17.14 16.10
CA THR A 881 -5.64 17.59 14.84
C THR A 881 -7.08 18.11 14.97
N LEU A 882 -7.50 18.90 13.98
CA LEU A 882 -8.91 19.19 13.65
C LEU A 882 -9.46 18.34 12.48
N SER A 883 -8.66 17.41 11.96
CA SER A 883 -8.78 16.69 10.69
C SER A 883 -8.42 17.52 9.45
N TYR A 884 -9.33 18.34 8.93
CA TYR A 884 -9.02 19.23 7.80
C TYR A 884 -8.34 20.52 8.27
N ILE A 885 -7.58 21.19 7.39
CA ILE A 885 -7.15 22.57 7.64
C ILE A 885 -8.39 23.39 7.95
N GLY A 886 -8.50 23.90 9.18
CA GLY A 886 -9.63 24.69 9.67
C GLY A 886 -10.84 23.87 10.13
N GLY A 887 -10.70 22.54 10.30
CA GLY A 887 -11.76 21.64 10.75
C GLY A 887 -13.03 21.76 9.91
N ASN A 888 -14.19 21.90 10.56
CA ASN A 888 -15.47 22.15 9.87
C ASN A 888 -15.72 23.63 9.53
N ALA A 889 -14.71 24.49 9.73
CA ALA A 889 -14.75 25.95 9.56
C ALA A 889 -15.67 26.72 10.52
N MET A 890 -16.34 26.09 11.48
CA MET A 890 -17.15 26.78 12.48
C MET A 890 -16.30 27.20 13.69
N VAL A 891 -16.15 28.50 13.88
CA VAL A 891 -15.72 29.08 15.17
C VAL A 891 -16.90 29.12 16.12
N VAL A 892 -16.73 28.64 17.35
CA VAL A 892 -17.75 28.75 18.41
C VAL A 892 -17.91 30.22 18.81
N PRO A 893 -19.05 30.88 18.53
CA PRO A 893 -19.19 32.32 18.72
C PRO A 893 -19.03 32.73 20.20
N GLY A 894 -18.20 33.73 20.46
CA GLY A 894 -17.90 34.21 21.83
C GLY A 894 -16.85 33.39 22.58
N TYR A 895 -16.38 32.27 22.02
CA TYR A 895 -15.34 31.42 22.62
C TYR A 895 -14.12 31.19 21.70
N GLY A 896 -14.21 31.56 20.42
CA GLY A 896 -13.06 31.80 19.56
C GLY A 896 -12.28 30.57 19.08
N PHE A 897 -12.73 29.33 19.32
CA PHE A 897 -12.07 28.12 18.81
C PHE A 897 -12.82 27.47 17.66
N LEU A 898 -12.07 26.83 16.76
CA LEU A 898 -12.59 26.06 15.63
C LEU A 898 -12.99 24.65 16.06
N LEU A 899 -14.07 24.14 15.47
CA LEU A 899 -14.51 22.75 15.65
C LEU A 899 -13.87 21.83 14.60
N ASN A 900 -13.52 20.61 15.02
CA ASN A 900 -13.03 19.56 14.12
C ASN A 900 -14.12 19.07 13.15
N ASN A 901 -13.68 18.38 12.09
CA ASN A 901 -14.54 17.61 11.18
C ASN A 901 -14.15 16.12 11.15
N GLN A 902 -13.74 15.57 12.29
CA GLN A 902 -13.16 14.23 12.39
C GLN A 902 -14.10 13.15 11.84
N LEU A 903 -15.41 13.28 12.03
CA LEU A 903 -16.39 12.26 11.64
C LEU A 903 -16.57 12.16 10.12
N SER A 904 -16.46 13.26 9.38
CA SER A 904 -16.57 13.22 7.92
C SER A 904 -15.25 12.82 7.25
N GLY A 905 -14.12 13.31 7.77
CA GLY A 905 -12.81 13.08 7.15
C GLY A 905 -12.22 11.69 7.42
N ARG A 906 -12.59 11.06 8.54
CA ARG A 906 -11.95 9.81 9.01
C ARG A 906 -12.86 8.60 9.10
N THR A 907 -14.13 8.75 8.73
CA THR A 907 -15.07 7.63 8.72
C THR A 907 -15.49 7.33 7.29
N PRO A 908 -15.41 6.07 6.83
CA PRO A 908 -15.85 5.69 5.50
C PRO A 908 -17.37 5.82 5.36
N ASP A 909 -17.81 6.35 4.22
CA ASP A 909 -19.24 6.51 3.93
C ASP A 909 -19.95 5.19 3.57
N ASN A 910 -19.18 4.22 3.07
CA ASN A 910 -19.66 2.95 2.52
C ASN A 910 -19.02 1.73 3.19
N ALA A 911 -18.67 1.85 4.47
CA ALA A 911 -18.03 0.75 5.20
C ALA A 911 -18.87 -0.55 5.12
N PRO A 912 -18.27 -1.71 4.79
CA PRO A 912 -18.95 -2.98 4.91
C PRO A 912 -19.52 -3.20 6.31
N GLU A 913 -20.62 -3.94 6.40
CA GLU A 913 -21.18 -4.33 7.69
C GLU A 913 -20.12 -5.09 8.51
N GLY A 914 -19.84 -4.60 9.72
CA GLY A 914 -18.81 -5.18 10.59
C GLY A 914 -17.39 -4.62 10.41
N HIS A 915 -17.16 -3.62 9.56
CA HIS A 915 -15.85 -2.98 9.44
C HIS A 915 -15.43 -2.26 10.75
N PRO A 916 -14.18 -2.38 11.24
CA PRO A 916 -13.72 -1.78 12.50
C PRO A 916 -13.86 -0.26 12.56
N ASN A 917 -13.81 0.43 11.42
CA ASN A 917 -14.02 1.88 11.31
C ASN A 917 -15.42 2.27 10.79
N ALA A 918 -16.41 1.37 10.78
CA ALA A 918 -17.76 1.71 10.34
C ALA A 918 -18.41 2.78 11.26
N PRO A 919 -19.16 3.77 10.69
CA PRO A 919 -19.84 4.80 11.47
C PRO A 919 -20.75 4.22 12.58
N ARG A 920 -20.52 4.60 13.83
CA ARG A 920 -21.31 4.13 14.98
C ARG A 920 -21.28 5.13 16.16
N PRO A 921 -22.27 5.06 17.08
CA PRO A 921 -22.29 5.89 18.28
C PRO A 921 -21.04 5.71 19.14
N GLY A 922 -20.50 6.81 19.68
CA GLY A 922 -19.40 6.79 20.66
C GLY A 922 -18.00 6.45 20.11
N MET A 923 -17.87 6.09 18.82
CA MET A 923 -16.58 5.69 18.26
C MET A 923 -15.57 6.84 18.24
N ARG A 924 -14.29 6.50 18.37
CA ARG A 924 -13.17 7.37 17.97
C ARG A 924 -12.85 7.12 16.49
N PRO A 925 -12.95 8.12 15.60
CA PRO A 925 -12.60 7.93 14.19
C PRO A 925 -11.13 7.56 14.06
N VAL A 926 -10.83 6.61 13.16
CA VAL A 926 -9.46 6.16 12.93
C VAL A 926 -8.54 7.34 12.59
N SER A 927 -7.32 7.32 13.10
CA SER A 927 -6.32 8.36 12.87
C SER A 927 -5.01 7.75 12.40
N THR A 928 -4.26 8.44 11.55
CA THR A 928 -2.93 8.01 11.09
C THR A 928 -1.80 8.60 11.92
N GLN A 929 -2.13 9.30 13.01
CA GLN A 929 -1.16 9.92 13.91
C GLN A 929 -0.26 8.88 14.60
N ALA A 930 1.06 9.01 14.44
CA ALA A 930 2.04 8.09 15.01
C ALA A 930 3.12 8.83 15.82
N PRO A 931 2.78 9.51 16.94
CA PRO A 931 3.77 10.03 17.87
C PRO A 931 4.64 8.89 18.42
N THR A 932 5.88 8.83 17.97
CA THR A 932 6.78 7.69 18.12
C THR A 932 7.93 8.01 19.07
N ILE A 933 8.28 7.05 19.93
CA ILE A 933 9.49 7.09 20.77
C ILE A 933 10.33 5.85 20.44
N VAL A 934 11.62 6.04 20.18
CA VAL A 934 12.57 4.97 19.83
C VAL A 934 13.58 4.82 20.97
N MET A 935 13.73 3.58 21.41
CA MET A 935 14.64 3.17 22.47
C MET A 935 15.76 2.30 21.91
N LYS A 936 16.90 2.30 22.59
CA LYS A 936 17.99 1.36 22.36
C LYS A 936 18.64 1.01 23.70
N ASP A 937 18.82 -0.28 23.95
CA ASP A 937 19.44 -0.77 25.20
C ASP A 937 18.77 -0.22 26.49
N GLY A 938 17.46 0.06 26.42
CA GLY A 938 16.67 0.61 27.54
C GLY A 938 16.73 2.13 27.71
N GLU A 939 17.38 2.86 26.80
CA GLU A 939 17.49 4.33 26.86
C GLU A 939 16.82 4.97 25.62
N PRO A 940 16.17 6.15 25.77
CA PRO A 940 15.58 6.84 24.64
C PRO A 940 16.68 7.40 23.74
N VAL A 941 16.57 7.13 22.43
CA VAL A 941 17.50 7.65 21.42
C VAL A 941 16.82 8.65 20.47
N MET A 942 15.50 8.57 20.34
CA MET A 942 14.75 9.46 19.45
C MET A 942 13.28 9.58 19.87
N ALA A 943 12.68 10.75 19.68
CA ALA A 943 11.24 10.94 19.67
C ALA A 943 10.86 11.77 18.44
N LEU A 944 9.81 11.39 17.74
CA LEU A 944 9.39 12.05 16.50
C LEU A 944 7.91 11.83 16.20
N GLY A 945 7.42 12.63 15.27
CA GLY A 945 6.13 12.49 14.65
C GLY A 945 5.95 13.56 13.59
N SER A 946 4.91 13.44 12.79
CA SER A 946 4.64 14.38 11.70
C SER A 946 3.16 14.67 11.61
N PRO A 947 2.76 15.84 11.11
CA PRO A 947 1.47 16.04 10.49
C PRO A 947 1.46 15.50 9.05
N GLY A 948 0.30 15.53 8.39
CA GLY A 948 0.17 15.21 6.97
C GLY A 948 -0.88 14.14 6.61
N GLY A 949 -1.89 13.93 7.45
CA GLY A 949 -2.93 12.94 7.17
C GLY A 949 -2.35 11.54 7.01
N ASP A 950 -2.75 10.81 5.97
CA ASP A 950 -2.18 9.48 5.71
C ASP A 950 -0.66 9.51 5.45
N THR A 951 -0.10 10.64 5.01
CA THR A 951 1.35 10.72 4.78
C THR A 951 2.17 10.73 6.07
N ILE A 952 1.54 10.82 7.25
CA ILE A 952 2.21 10.69 8.56
C ILE A 952 2.97 9.37 8.65
N VAL A 953 2.31 8.26 8.30
CA VAL A 953 2.90 6.90 8.35
C VAL A 953 4.15 6.84 7.47
N THR A 954 4.06 7.28 6.22
CA THR A 954 5.20 7.27 5.29
C THR A 954 6.31 8.22 5.74
N THR A 955 5.98 9.39 6.29
CA THR A 955 6.99 10.35 6.76
C THR A 955 7.74 9.81 7.98
N VAL A 956 7.03 9.22 8.94
CA VAL A 956 7.63 8.54 10.11
C VAL A 956 8.50 7.37 9.65
N LEU A 957 7.95 6.46 8.83
CA LEU A 957 8.68 5.31 8.32
C LEU A 957 9.95 5.72 7.56
N GLN A 958 9.87 6.73 6.69
CA GLN A 958 11.00 7.19 5.89
C GLN A 958 12.14 7.74 6.75
N VAL A 959 11.82 8.52 7.79
CA VAL A 959 12.82 9.06 8.71
C VAL A 959 13.44 7.95 9.56
N LEU A 960 12.65 6.99 10.03
CA LEU A 960 13.16 5.81 10.74
C LEU A 960 14.11 5.00 9.85
N VAL A 961 13.76 4.71 8.59
CA VAL A 961 14.67 4.01 7.66
C VAL A 961 15.95 4.80 7.42
N ARG A 962 15.85 6.11 7.19
CA ARG A 962 17.03 6.96 6.94
C ARG A 962 17.99 6.99 8.13
N THR A 963 17.46 7.04 9.35
CA THR A 963 18.27 7.14 10.56
C THR A 963 18.76 5.78 11.04
N LEU A 964 17.88 4.79 11.15
CA LEU A 964 18.17 3.48 11.74
C LEU A 964 18.87 2.52 10.77
N ASP A 965 18.54 2.57 9.47
CA ASP A 965 19.17 1.71 8.45
C ASP A 965 20.32 2.41 7.73
N LEU A 966 20.11 3.65 7.29
CA LEU A 966 21.06 4.37 6.44
C LEU A 966 22.06 5.23 7.22
N GLY A 967 21.91 5.31 8.54
CA GLY A 967 22.83 6.05 9.43
C GLY A 967 22.88 7.56 9.17
N GLN A 968 21.84 8.15 8.58
CA GLN A 968 21.76 9.60 8.37
C GLN A 968 21.57 10.32 9.71
N SER A 969 22.10 11.54 9.80
CA SER A 969 21.80 12.41 10.94
C SER A 969 20.31 12.77 10.95
N LEU A 970 19.73 13.01 12.13
CA LEU A 970 18.31 13.36 12.24
C LEU A 970 17.95 14.64 11.42
N PRO A 971 18.75 15.73 11.46
CA PRO A 971 18.50 16.89 10.60
C PRO A 971 18.51 16.58 9.10
N ASP A 972 19.48 15.77 8.63
CA ASP A 972 19.54 15.39 7.22
C ASP A 972 18.36 14.51 6.81
N ALA A 973 17.94 13.60 7.70
CA ALA A 973 16.81 12.71 7.46
C ALA A 973 15.47 13.48 7.34
N LEU A 974 15.24 14.48 8.21
CA LEU A 974 14.05 15.34 8.15
C LEU A 974 14.04 16.22 6.89
N ALA A 975 15.20 16.78 6.51
CA ALA A 975 15.35 17.65 5.36
C ALA A 975 15.26 16.91 4.00
N ALA A 976 15.48 15.60 3.98
CA ALA A 976 15.54 14.85 2.74
C ALA A 976 14.20 14.82 1.97
N PRO A 977 14.22 14.73 0.63
CA PRO A 977 13.01 14.63 -0.17
C PRO A 977 12.18 13.38 0.13
N ARG A 978 10.85 13.53 0.14
CA ARG A 978 9.91 12.50 0.59
C ARG A 978 9.29 11.70 -0.55
N VAL A 979 9.01 10.43 -0.23
CA VAL A 979 8.32 9.45 -1.07
C VAL A 979 7.23 8.80 -0.24
N ALA A 980 5.99 8.86 -0.72
CA ALA A 980 4.82 8.37 -0.01
C ALA A 980 3.99 7.44 -0.90
N GLN A 981 3.97 6.16 -0.53
CA GLN A 981 3.06 5.16 -1.10
C GLN A 981 2.02 4.80 -0.03
N ARG A 982 0.74 4.95 -0.40
CA ARG A 982 -0.42 4.80 0.51
C ARG A 982 -1.50 3.85 0.00
N ASN A 983 -1.19 3.12 -1.08
CA ASN A 983 -2.12 2.25 -1.78
C ASN A 983 -3.43 2.95 -2.22
N HIS A 984 -3.34 4.21 -2.68
CA HIS A 984 -4.51 5.00 -3.06
C HIS A 984 -5.07 4.64 -4.46
N SER A 985 -6.35 4.94 -4.71
CA SER A 985 -7.08 4.53 -5.93
C SER A 985 -6.66 5.28 -7.20
N LEU A 986 -7.12 4.74 -8.33
CA LEU A 986 -6.81 4.97 -9.74
C LEU A 986 -5.68 4.12 -10.31
N LEU A 987 -4.45 4.10 -9.76
CA LEU A 987 -3.35 3.28 -10.34
C LEU A 987 -2.28 2.82 -9.32
N GLY A 988 -2.49 3.00 -8.01
CA GLY A 988 -1.51 2.58 -6.99
C GLY A 988 -0.19 3.37 -7.06
N PHE A 989 -0.27 4.63 -7.47
CA PHE A 989 0.85 5.54 -7.69
C PHE A 989 1.61 5.87 -6.40
N THR A 990 2.92 6.08 -6.53
CA THR A 990 3.76 6.58 -5.44
C THR A 990 3.92 8.09 -5.58
N LEU A 991 3.52 8.85 -4.57
CA LEU A 991 3.73 10.29 -4.53
C LEU A 991 5.18 10.62 -4.15
N ILE A 992 5.77 11.60 -4.81
CA ILE A 992 7.12 12.08 -4.52
C ILE A 992 7.12 13.60 -4.44
N GLU A 993 8.01 14.16 -3.62
CA GLU A 993 8.29 15.59 -3.67
C GLU A 993 9.06 15.97 -4.94
N PRO A 994 8.94 17.21 -5.44
CA PRO A 994 9.67 17.68 -6.62
C PRO A 994 11.17 17.40 -6.55
N GLU A 995 11.79 17.64 -5.40
CA GLU A 995 13.21 17.45 -5.15
C GLU A 995 13.63 15.97 -5.22
N PHE A 996 12.69 15.03 -5.03
CA PHE A 996 12.97 13.61 -5.19
C PHE A 996 13.18 13.24 -6.67
N ALA A 997 12.53 13.94 -7.60
CA ALA A 997 12.67 13.70 -9.04
C ALA A 997 14.09 14.00 -9.56
N ASP A 998 14.84 14.83 -8.83
CA ASP A 998 16.24 15.19 -9.14
C ASP A 998 17.26 14.20 -8.55
N THR A 999 16.80 13.18 -7.83
CA THR A 999 17.67 12.18 -7.19
C THR A 999 18.11 11.08 -8.16
N PRO A 1000 19.33 10.51 -8.03
CA PRO A 1000 19.78 9.39 -8.87
C PRO A 1000 18.85 8.16 -8.81
N GLU A 1001 18.14 7.98 -7.69
CA GLU A 1001 17.24 6.87 -7.42
C GLU A 1001 15.96 6.95 -8.26
N TYR A 1002 15.51 8.15 -8.65
CA TYR A 1002 14.28 8.35 -9.41
C TYR A 1002 14.24 7.54 -10.71
N GLU A 1003 15.26 7.67 -11.56
CA GLU A 1003 15.30 6.93 -12.82
C GLU A 1003 15.56 5.44 -12.62
N ALA A 1004 16.30 5.06 -11.57
CA ALA A 1004 16.55 3.66 -11.26
C ALA A 1004 15.28 2.94 -10.78
N LEU A 1005 14.46 3.58 -9.94
CA LEU A 1005 13.16 3.07 -9.51
C LEU A 1005 12.23 2.81 -10.70
N ARG A 1006 12.21 3.71 -11.68
CA ARG A 1006 11.38 3.57 -12.90
C ARG A 1006 11.93 2.52 -13.86
N SER A 1007 13.21 2.59 -14.20
CA SER A 1007 13.81 1.74 -15.25
C SER A 1007 14.14 0.32 -14.78
N GLN A 1008 14.60 0.16 -13.53
CA GLN A 1008 15.04 -1.13 -12.98
C GLN A 1008 13.89 -1.87 -12.27
N HIS A 1009 13.11 -1.14 -11.47
CA HIS A 1009 12.02 -1.75 -10.69
C HIS A 1009 10.65 -1.57 -11.33
N GLY A 1010 10.42 -0.57 -12.19
CA GLY A 1010 9.14 -0.37 -12.88
C GLY A 1010 8.13 0.49 -12.11
N HIS A 1011 8.58 1.28 -11.13
CA HIS A 1011 7.69 2.14 -10.34
C HIS A 1011 7.08 3.26 -11.19
N GLU A 1012 5.81 3.56 -10.92
CA GLU A 1012 5.12 4.74 -11.44
C GLU A 1012 5.10 5.83 -10.36
N LEU A 1013 5.89 6.90 -10.57
CA LEU A 1013 6.15 7.96 -9.60
C LEU A 1013 5.45 9.26 -10.02
N PHE A 1014 4.82 9.94 -9.06
CA PHE A 1014 4.01 11.13 -9.29
C PHE A 1014 4.50 12.28 -8.43
N THR A 1015 5.03 13.31 -9.07
CA THR A 1015 5.43 14.53 -8.37
C THR A 1015 4.19 15.24 -7.84
N THR A 1016 4.12 15.43 -6.53
CA THR A 1016 2.99 16.10 -5.88
C THR A 1016 2.95 17.59 -6.23
N GLY A 1017 1.72 18.12 -6.38
CA GLY A 1017 1.46 19.56 -6.47
C GLY A 1017 1.16 20.23 -5.13
N MET A 1018 1.20 19.47 -4.02
CA MET A 1018 0.88 19.99 -2.67
C MET A 1018 1.85 21.09 -2.27
N THR A 1019 1.33 22.31 -2.10
CA THR A 1019 2.07 23.51 -1.71
C THR A 1019 2.72 23.35 -0.33
N GLN A 1020 2.09 22.60 0.57
CA GLN A 1020 2.57 22.31 1.93
C GLN A 1020 3.67 21.24 2.00
N GLY A 1021 3.95 20.51 0.92
CA GLY A 1021 4.84 19.34 0.91
C GLY A 1021 4.25 18.10 1.61
N ILE A 1022 5.04 17.03 1.71
CA ILE A 1022 4.58 15.76 2.31
C ILE A 1022 4.89 15.76 3.80
N GLY A 1023 4.04 16.32 4.68
CA GLY A 1023 4.26 16.34 6.14
C GLY A 1023 5.20 17.45 6.64
N SER A 1024 5.48 17.50 7.95
CA SER A 1024 6.29 18.56 8.60
C SER A 1024 6.77 18.11 9.99
N MET A 1025 7.76 17.22 10.02
CA MET A 1025 8.17 16.51 11.23
C MET A 1025 8.88 17.41 12.26
N ASN A 1026 8.59 17.18 13.54
CA ASN A 1026 9.38 17.68 14.67
C ASN A 1026 9.90 16.48 15.48
N ALA A 1027 11.13 16.57 15.98
CA ALA A 1027 11.81 15.45 16.58
C ALA A 1027 12.88 15.87 17.61
N ILE A 1028 13.26 14.94 18.47
CA ILE A 1028 14.36 15.04 19.43
C ILE A 1028 15.25 13.80 19.26
N ALA A 1029 16.57 13.99 19.24
CA ALA A 1029 17.57 12.94 19.34
C ALA A 1029 18.39 13.08 20.62
N PHE A 1030 18.71 11.95 21.24
CA PHE A 1030 19.62 11.86 22.38
C PHE A 1030 20.97 11.32 21.89
N LEU A 1031 22.03 12.09 22.08
CA LEU A 1031 23.36 11.79 21.54
C LEU A 1031 24.21 11.04 22.58
N ASP A 1032 25.09 10.14 22.10
CA ASP A 1032 25.97 9.31 22.93
C ASP A 1032 26.88 10.10 23.90
N ASP A 1033 27.10 11.39 23.65
CA ASP A 1033 27.88 12.27 24.52
C ASP A 1033 27.06 12.99 25.60
N GLY A 1034 25.79 12.60 25.78
CA GLY A 1034 24.88 13.14 26.78
C GLY A 1034 24.25 14.48 26.39
N ARG A 1035 24.36 14.87 25.12
CA ARG A 1035 23.64 16.03 24.57
C ARG A 1035 22.29 15.63 24.02
N VAL A 1036 21.38 16.59 23.96
CA VAL A 1036 20.09 16.49 23.30
C VAL A 1036 20.10 17.40 22.07
N GLN A 1037 19.50 16.92 20.97
CA GLN A 1037 19.33 17.66 19.73
C GLN A 1037 17.85 17.75 19.38
N ALA A 1038 17.28 18.95 19.46
CA ALA A 1038 15.95 19.24 18.93
C ALA A 1038 16.07 19.55 17.44
N VAL A 1039 15.17 18.99 16.64
CA VAL A 1039 15.11 19.18 15.19
C VAL A 1039 13.67 19.43 14.78
N ALA A 1040 13.42 20.55 14.14
CA ALA A 1040 12.14 20.90 13.56
C ALA A 1040 12.24 20.88 12.03
N GLU A 1041 11.09 20.78 11.35
CA GLU A 1041 11.02 20.83 9.89
C GLU A 1041 11.72 22.09 9.36
N PRO A 1042 12.68 21.97 8.42
CA PRO A 1042 13.42 23.13 7.95
C PRO A 1042 12.66 24.03 6.97
N THR A 1043 11.76 23.48 6.13
CA THR A 1043 11.18 24.25 5.01
C THR A 1043 9.69 24.02 4.79
N ARG A 1044 9.19 22.78 4.91
CA ARG A 1044 7.79 22.49 4.64
C ARG A 1044 6.91 23.23 5.63
N ARG A 1045 5.75 23.70 5.16
CA ARG A 1045 4.84 24.56 5.94
C ARG A 1045 5.51 25.81 6.54
N GLY A 1046 6.55 26.34 5.89
CA GLY A 1046 7.29 27.52 6.39
C GLY A 1046 8.35 27.21 7.45
N GLY A 1047 8.56 25.92 7.77
CA GLY A 1047 9.49 25.45 8.78
C GLY A 1047 8.95 25.52 10.21
N GLY A 1048 9.67 24.88 11.12
CA GLY A 1048 9.39 24.88 12.55
C GLY A 1048 10.49 25.54 13.37
N SER A 1049 10.45 25.32 14.69
CA SER A 1049 11.39 25.88 15.64
C SER A 1049 11.84 24.82 16.65
N ALA A 1050 13.14 24.80 16.92
CA ALA A 1050 13.80 23.87 17.82
C ALA A 1050 14.67 24.64 18.82
N MET A 1051 14.60 24.28 20.10
CA MET A 1051 15.40 24.85 21.18
C MET A 1051 15.79 23.79 22.20
N VAL A 1052 16.85 24.09 22.97
CA VAL A 1052 17.32 23.33 24.13
C VAL A 1052 17.53 24.31 25.28
N GLN A 1053 17.39 23.88 26.54
CA GLN A 1053 17.52 24.79 27.69
C GLN A 1053 18.93 25.38 27.82
N LEU A 1054 19.96 24.56 27.55
CA LEU A 1054 21.37 24.96 27.65
C LEU A 1054 22.06 24.80 26.29
N PRO A 1055 21.87 25.76 25.37
CA PRO A 1055 22.45 25.71 24.03
C PRO A 1055 23.97 25.96 24.05
N GLU A 1056 24.67 25.44 23.04
CA GLU A 1056 26.13 25.64 22.83
C GLU A 1056 26.52 27.03 22.29
#